data_AF-A0AAC9HUV6-F1
#
_entry.id   AF-A0AAC9HUV6-F1
#
_cell.length_a   1.000
_cell.length_b   1.000
_cell.length_c   1.000
_cell.angle_alpha   90.00
_cell.angle_beta   90.00
_cell.angle_gamma   90.00
#
_symmetry.space_group_name_H-M   'P 1'
#
loop_
_entity.id
_entity.type
_entity.pdbx_description
1 polymer ?
#
loop_
_entity_poly.entity_id
_entity_poly.type
_entity_poly.pdbx_seq_one_letter_code
_entity_poly.pdbx_strand_id
1 'polypeptide(L)'
;MTIRPRHWDAEHPDGRRALNPVVTSSVLRKGRVRAPELVGRGWLNTGASTDGTEAGPTGTRSYSIQDFRGRITLLDFWTFCCINCLHVLDELRPLEEEFSDVLVTVGVHSPKFVHEADPAALAAAVERYEVTHPVLDDPEMATWSAYAVRAWPTLVVVDPEGYVVHVAAGEGHIEALRAVILELIAVHEAKGTLHRGSGPYVPVEPAETTLRFPSKAIATPTGTLLVADTRHHQIVELEADGETVLRRIGSGTRGRADGEASSAQFSEPSGLTLLPAPLAAEVGYHLVVADTVNHLLRAVDLDTGRVRTVAGTGEQWRSGIDAGPGTDIPLTSPTDVAWWAGADAVIIAMAGNHTLGSFDPRRGTVARFAGTTVEGLSDGPAEEAFLAQPSGLAATAERLWFVDSETSALRWVGATASGFEVRTSVGTGLFDFGHRDGPSAEALFQHPLGVTALADGSLVVADTYNGAIRRFDPATDEVSTLVDGLAEPSGAVVLDEELLVVSSAAHRVDRPVPPGVAATLVAGEAHQVRREASELAPGPVELAVVFTPPPGQKLDERYGPSTRVEVTSSPPELLVSGAGVDTALSREIVLADDIEGGVLHVVAQGASCDDDPAVEHPACRLVRQDWGIPIRIVPSGVTRLPLVMGGLDHDV
;
A
#
# COMPACT_ATOMS: atom_id res chain seq x y z
N MET A 1 46.77 33.64 35.40
CA MET A 1 46.96 33.56 36.85
C MET A 1 46.48 32.20 37.30
N THR A 2 47.43 31.42 37.76
CA THR A 2 47.40 30.00 38.11
C THR A 2 46.49 29.72 39.30
N ILE A 3 45.60 28.73 39.23
CA ILE A 3 45.40 27.73 40.30
C ILE A 3 45.08 26.37 39.65
N ARG A 4 45.92 25.39 39.96
CA ARG A 4 45.87 23.96 39.61
C ARG A 4 45.36 23.17 40.86
N PRO A 5 45.15 21.84 40.78
CA PRO A 5 43.95 21.13 41.23
C PRO A 5 44.10 20.41 42.58
N ARG A 6 43.03 19.78 43.06
CA ARG A 6 43.12 18.68 44.05
C ARG A 6 42.75 17.36 43.36
N HIS A 7 43.73 16.46 43.30
CA HIS A 7 43.55 15.02 43.07
C HIS A 7 43.22 14.32 44.40
N TRP A 8 42.36 13.31 44.35
CA TRP A 8 42.66 12.01 44.93
C TRP A 8 41.93 10.91 44.14
N ASP A 9 42.69 9.88 43.78
CA ASP A 9 42.32 8.73 42.97
C ASP A 9 41.52 7.67 43.77
N ALA A 10 40.67 6.89 43.08
CA ALA A 10 40.51 5.46 43.32
C ALA A 10 39.88 4.75 42.10
N GLU A 11 40.45 3.60 41.78
CA GLU A 11 40.30 2.68 40.65
C GLU A 11 38.90 2.05 40.44
N HIS A 12 38.49 1.94 39.16
CA HIS A 12 37.81 0.85 38.37
C HIS A 12 36.96 -0.26 39.04
N PRO A 13 36.11 -1.05 38.30
CA PRO A 13 35.48 -0.90 36.98
C PRO A 13 33.97 -1.31 36.95
N ASP A 14 33.37 -1.36 35.74
CA ASP A 14 32.10 -2.02 35.39
C ASP A 14 30.79 -1.45 35.95
N GLY A 15 30.34 -0.38 35.31
CA GLY A 15 28.94 0.03 35.29
C GLY A 15 28.18 -0.52 34.08
N ARG A 16 28.31 -1.81 33.75
CA ARG A 16 27.31 -2.46 32.88
C ARG A 16 26.02 -2.58 33.68
N ARG A 17 25.18 -1.55 33.65
CA ARG A 17 23.77 -1.72 34.00
C ARG A 17 23.15 -2.55 32.90
N ALA A 18 22.90 -3.82 33.21
CA ALA A 18 22.05 -4.68 32.41
C ALA A 18 20.73 -3.95 32.19
N LEU A 19 20.40 -3.70 30.92
CA LEU A 19 19.04 -3.38 30.52
C LEU A 19 18.15 -4.53 31.01
N ASN A 20 17.10 -4.17 31.75
CA ASN A 20 16.18 -5.13 32.35
C ASN A 20 15.39 -5.80 31.20
N PRO A 21 15.47 -7.13 31.00
CA PRO A 21 14.81 -7.81 29.89
C PRO A 21 13.33 -8.03 30.27
N VAL A 22 12.47 -7.04 30.01
CA VAL A 22 11.08 -7.07 30.47
C VAL A 22 10.10 -7.61 29.42
N VAL A 23 10.51 -7.87 28.18
CA VAL A 23 9.62 -8.51 27.20
C VAL A 23 9.83 -10.02 27.14
N THR A 24 11.06 -10.52 27.04
CA THR A 24 11.28 -11.98 27.04
C THR A 24 11.04 -12.68 28.38
N SER A 25 11.04 -11.97 29.52
CA SER A 25 10.72 -12.60 30.82
C SER A 25 9.22 -12.77 31.10
N SER A 26 8.34 -12.03 30.41
CA SER A 26 6.89 -12.26 30.46
C SER A 26 6.46 -13.41 29.55
N VAL A 27 7.11 -13.56 28.38
CA VAL A 27 6.92 -14.70 27.46
C VAL A 27 7.37 -16.02 28.10
N LEU A 28 8.35 -16.00 29.00
CA LEU A 28 8.83 -17.21 29.69
C LEU A 28 7.84 -17.80 30.71
N ARG A 29 6.69 -17.16 30.98
CA ARG A 29 5.71 -17.64 31.98
C ARG A 29 4.42 -18.25 31.41
N LYS A 30 4.14 -18.17 30.11
CA LYS A 30 2.94 -18.77 29.48
C LYS A 30 3.26 -19.31 28.07
N GLY A 31 2.44 -20.24 27.57
CA GLY A 31 2.77 -21.17 26.47
C GLY A 31 3.38 -20.50 25.23
N ARG A 32 4.54 -21.00 24.77
CA ARG A 32 5.15 -20.58 23.50
C ARG A 32 4.40 -21.24 22.34
N VAL A 33 4.00 -20.44 21.34
CA VAL A 33 3.38 -20.95 20.10
C VAL A 33 4.47 -21.28 19.10
N ARG A 34 4.49 -22.53 18.60
CA ARG A 34 5.39 -22.91 17.50
C ARG A 34 4.88 -22.29 16.21
N ALA A 35 5.79 -21.78 15.40
CA ALA A 35 5.49 -21.33 14.06
C ALA A 35 4.90 -22.51 13.23
N PRO A 36 3.67 -22.37 12.68
CA PRO A 36 3.13 -23.34 11.74
C PRO A 36 4.02 -23.55 10.51
N GLU A 37 3.83 -24.69 9.84
CA GLU A 37 4.53 -24.99 8.59
C GLU A 37 4.12 -24.02 7.47
N LEU A 38 5.02 -23.78 6.52
CA LEU A 38 4.78 -22.93 5.36
C LEU A 38 4.21 -23.78 4.22
N VAL A 39 2.95 -23.54 3.87
CA VAL A 39 2.21 -24.29 2.85
C VAL A 39 1.77 -23.32 1.74
N GLY A 40 2.17 -23.62 0.51
CA GLY A 40 1.81 -22.84 -0.67
C GLY A 40 2.11 -23.62 -1.95
N ARG A 41 1.78 -23.01 -3.10
CA ARG A 41 1.98 -23.61 -4.43
C ARG A 41 3.45 -23.73 -4.80
N GLY A 42 4.29 -22.76 -4.40
CA GLY A 42 5.71 -22.73 -4.73
C GLY A 42 6.43 -21.51 -4.18
N TRP A 43 7.70 -21.35 -4.57
CA TRP A 43 8.55 -20.27 -4.10
C TRP A 43 9.11 -19.44 -5.26
N LEU A 44 9.34 -18.15 -5.03
CA LEU A 44 10.12 -17.26 -5.90
C LEU A 44 11.37 -16.78 -5.15
N ASN A 45 12.37 -16.33 -5.89
CA ASN A 45 13.64 -15.82 -5.36
C ASN A 45 14.47 -16.82 -4.53
N THR A 46 14.35 -18.12 -4.81
CA THR A 46 15.04 -19.20 -4.05
C THR A 46 16.02 -20.03 -4.87
N GLY A 47 16.22 -19.68 -6.16
CA GLY A 47 17.09 -20.41 -7.10
C GLY A 47 16.53 -21.78 -7.50
N ALA A 48 17.17 -22.45 -8.46
CA ALA A 48 16.73 -23.76 -8.95
C ALA A 48 16.95 -24.88 -7.91
N SER A 49 16.04 -25.86 -7.88
CA SER A 49 16.28 -27.10 -7.14
C SER A 49 17.42 -27.90 -7.80
N THR A 50 18.51 -28.15 -7.08
CA THR A 50 19.72 -28.81 -7.63
C THR A 50 20.10 -30.11 -6.91
N ASP A 51 19.38 -30.48 -5.86
CA ASP A 51 19.74 -31.51 -4.88
C ASP A 51 18.68 -32.60 -4.67
N GLY A 52 17.70 -32.72 -5.59
CA GLY A 52 16.68 -33.78 -5.53
C GLY A 52 15.57 -33.52 -4.49
N THR A 53 15.50 -32.31 -3.94
CA THR A 53 14.36 -31.77 -3.21
C THR A 53 13.21 -31.51 -4.20
N GLU A 54 11.95 -31.78 -3.80
CA GLU A 54 10.78 -31.60 -4.69
C GLU A 54 10.75 -30.18 -5.25
N ALA A 55 10.98 -30.08 -6.57
CA ALA A 55 10.79 -28.83 -7.29
C ALA A 55 9.30 -28.48 -7.25
N GLY A 56 8.98 -27.27 -6.79
CA GLY A 56 7.65 -26.71 -6.97
C GLY A 56 7.32 -26.55 -8.46
N PRO A 57 6.08 -26.20 -8.82
CA PRO A 57 5.65 -25.96 -10.21
C PRO A 57 6.51 -24.93 -10.96
N THR A 58 7.21 -24.07 -10.24
CA THR A 58 8.10 -23.00 -10.74
C THR A 58 9.56 -23.42 -10.92
N GLY A 59 9.94 -24.67 -10.57
CA GLY A 59 11.30 -25.18 -10.71
C GLY A 59 12.31 -24.67 -9.66
N THR A 60 11.85 -23.87 -8.69
CA THR A 60 12.68 -23.27 -7.64
C THR A 60 12.74 -24.15 -6.39
N ARG A 61 13.69 -23.85 -5.49
CA ARG A 61 13.85 -24.55 -4.22
C ARG A 61 12.71 -24.20 -3.26
N SER A 62 12.09 -25.23 -2.68
CA SER A 62 11.12 -25.13 -1.60
C SER A 62 11.79 -25.05 -0.23
N TYR A 63 11.18 -24.30 0.70
CA TYR A 63 11.62 -24.21 2.09
C TYR A 63 10.48 -24.59 3.05
N SER A 64 10.87 -25.14 4.20
CA SER A 64 10.03 -25.37 5.37
C SER A 64 10.41 -24.40 6.49
N ILE A 65 9.54 -24.26 7.50
CA ILE A 65 9.86 -23.46 8.69
C ILE A 65 11.09 -23.99 9.44
N GLN A 66 11.43 -25.27 9.27
CA GLN A 66 12.60 -25.88 9.89
C GLN A 66 13.91 -25.44 9.25
N ASP A 67 13.90 -25.11 7.95
CA ASP A 67 15.09 -24.68 7.22
C ASP A 67 15.61 -23.32 7.70
N PHE A 68 14.75 -22.52 8.33
CA PHE A 68 15.13 -21.22 8.91
C PHE A 68 15.56 -21.30 10.38
N ARG A 69 15.65 -22.50 10.97
CA ARG A 69 16.15 -22.64 12.34
C ARG A 69 17.57 -22.10 12.50
N GLY A 70 17.80 -21.46 13.63
CA GLY A 70 19.04 -20.74 13.89
C GLY A 70 19.04 -19.30 13.36
N ARG A 71 18.01 -18.88 12.63
CA ARG A 71 17.85 -17.50 12.14
C ARG A 71 16.60 -16.86 12.74
N ILE A 72 16.59 -15.54 12.80
CA ILE A 72 15.35 -14.81 13.04
C ILE A 72 14.60 -14.81 11.72
N THR A 73 13.35 -15.26 11.70
CA THR A 73 12.53 -15.28 10.48
C THR A 73 11.43 -14.23 10.61
N LEU A 74 11.28 -13.37 9.61
CA LEU A 74 10.20 -12.41 9.51
C LEU A 74 9.28 -12.85 8.37
N LEU A 75 8.06 -13.25 8.69
CA LEU A 75 7.04 -13.56 7.70
C LEU A 75 6.25 -12.28 7.42
N ASP A 76 6.20 -11.87 6.16
CA ASP A 76 5.40 -10.74 5.69
C ASP A 76 4.19 -11.28 4.92
N PHE A 77 3.01 -11.24 5.52
CA PHE A 77 1.76 -11.62 4.86
C PHE A 77 1.25 -10.44 4.05
N TRP A 78 1.39 -10.54 2.73
CA TRP A 78 1.19 -9.42 1.82
C TRP A 78 0.39 -9.81 0.58
N THR A 79 -0.13 -8.81 -0.11
CA THR A 79 -0.79 -8.91 -1.41
C THR A 79 -0.33 -7.70 -2.22
N PHE A 80 -0.15 -7.84 -3.53
CA PHE A 80 0.54 -6.81 -4.31
C PHE A 80 -0.36 -5.67 -4.78
N CYS A 81 -1.68 -5.79 -4.60
CA CYS A 81 -2.64 -4.71 -4.88
C CYS A 81 -2.66 -3.61 -3.80
N CYS A 82 -2.33 -3.98 -2.54
CA CYS A 82 -2.59 -3.18 -1.36
C CYS A 82 -1.47 -2.19 -1.08
N ILE A 83 -1.78 -0.89 -1.07
CA ILE A 83 -0.78 0.17 -0.85
C ILE A 83 -0.07 0.05 0.50
N ASN A 84 -0.76 -0.42 1.55
CA ASN A 84 -0.16 -0.63 2.87
C ASN A 84 0.92 -1.71 2.83
N CYS A 85 0.72 -2.79 2.04
CA CYS A 85 1.75 -3.81 1.82
C CYS A 85 2.97 -3.22 1.11
N LEU A 86 2.74 -2.37 0.09
CA LEU A 86 3.83 -1.74 -0.64
C LEU A 86 4.66 -0.79 0.23
N HIS A 87 4.03 -0.04 1.14
CA HIS A 87 4.76 0.75 2.14
C HIS A 87 5.60 -0.12 3.07
N VAL A 88 5.07 -1.28 3.51
CA VAL A 88 5.83 -2.23 4.33
C VAL A 88 7.04 -2.78 3.57
N LEU A 89 6.93 -3.09 2.28
CA LEU A 89 8.10 -3.51 1.50
C LEU A 89 9.23 -2.46 1.57
N ASP A 90 8.91 -1.17 1.42
CA ASP A 90 9.90 -0.10 1.52
C ASP A 90 10.44 0.10 2.94
N GLU A 91 9.61 -0.11 3.98
CA GLU A 91 10.05 -0.14 5.38
C GLU A 91 11.03 -1.29 5.65
N LEU A 92 10.81 -2.47 5.04
CA LEU A 92 11.61 -3.67 5.29
C LEU A 92 13.01 -3.62 4.66
N ARG A 93 13.19 -2.94 3.52
CA ARG A 93 14.51 -2.85 2.82
C ARG A 93 15.68 -2.48 3.74
N PRO A 94 15.65 -1.38 4.52
CA PRO A 94 16.74 -1.05 5.44
C PRO A 94 16.91 -2.07 6.57
N LEU A 95 15.83 -2.72 7.02
CA LEU A 95 15.90 -3.77 8.04
C LEU A 95 16.64 -5.00 7.53
N GLU A 96 16.30 -5.42 6.31
CA GLU A 96 16.92 -6.54 5.62
C GLU A 96 18.41 -6.31 5.38
N GLU A 97 18.79 -5.10 5.01
CA GLU A 97 20.19 -4.72 4.85
C GLU A 97 20.93 -4.78 6.20
N GLU A 98 20.39 -4.12 7.25
CA GLU A 98 21.00 -4.05 8.59
C GLU A 98 21.21 -5.44 9.21
N PHE A 99 20.23 -6.33 9.07
CA PHE A 99 20.22 -7.65 9.72
C PHE A 99 20.43 -8.82 8.77
N SER A 100 20.96 -8.58 7.55
CA SER A 100 21.13 -9.59 6.49
C SER A 100 21.87 -10.86 6.93
N ASP A 101 22.72 -10.79 7.94
CA ASP A 101 23.48 -11.92 8.43
C ASP A 101 22.72 -12.81 9.45
N VAL A 102 21.61 -12.34 10.02
CA VAL A 102 20.83 -13.06 11.05
C VAL A 102 19.34 -13.19 10.73
N LEU A 103 18.78 -12.25 9.96
CA LEU A 103 17.39 -12.20 9.54
C LEU A 103 17.19 -12.97 8.24
N VAL A 104 16.02 -13.58 8.10
CA VAL A 104 15.47 -14.07 6.83
C VAL A 104 14.05 -13.56 6.74
N THR A 105 13.78 -12.65 5.81
CA THR A 105 12.40 -12.26 5.47
C THR A 105 11.82 -13.29 4.50
N VAL A 106 10.54 -13.61 4.67
CA VAL A 106 9.75 -14.42 3.72
C VAL A 106 8.46 -13.67 3.45
N GLY A 107 8.26 -13.25 2.21
CA GLY A 107 6.98 -12.71 1.76
C GLY A 107 6.00 -13.86 1.54
N VAL A 108 4.97 -13.98 2.37
CA VAL A 108 3.86 -14.93 2.19
C VAL A 108 2.77 -14.22 1.39
N HIS A 109 2.82 -14.38 0.06
CA HIS A 109 1.85 -13.76 -0.84
C HIS A 109 0.50 -14.45 -0.73
N SER A 110 -0.48 -13.75 -0.17
CA SER A 110 -1.85 -14.24 0.07
C SER A 110 -2.83 -13.31 -0.68
N PRO A 111 -3.35 -13.73 -1.84
CA PRO A 111 -4.04 -12.83 -2.78
C PRO A 111 -5.36 -12.27 -2.22
N LYS A 112 -5.66 -11.01 -2.54
CA LYS A 112 -7.00 -10.42 -2.37
C LYS A 112 -7.84 -10.66 -3.62
N PHE A 113 -7.32 -10.36 -4.81
CA PHE A 113 -8.01 -10.48 -6.10
C PHE A 113 -7.68 -11.80 -6.81
N VAL A 114 -8.58 -12.23 -7.71
CA VAL A 114 -8.40 -13.47 -8.49
C VAL A 114 -7.13 -13.41 -9.35
N HIS A 115 -6.85 -12.25 -9.96
CA HIS A 115 -5.63 -12.03 -10.74
C HIS A 115 -4.35 -12.26 -9.92
N GLU A 116 -4.35 -11.91 -8.63
CA GLU A 116 -3.17 -12.07 -7.78
C GLU A 116 -2.80 -13.55 -7.55
N ALA A 117 -3.76 -14.48 -7.71
CA ALA A 117 -3.49 -15.91 -7.64
C ALA A 117 -2.79 -16.46 -8.90
N ASP A 118 -2.71 -15.70 -10.00
CA ASP A 118 -1.94 -16.09 -11.20
C ASP A 118 -0.44 -16.05 -10.90
N PRO A 119 0.30 -17.17 -11.07
CA PRO A 119 1.73 -17.21 -10.80
C PRO A 119 2.55 -16.25 -11.68
N ALA A 120 2.10 -15.95 -12.90
CA ALA A 120 2.76 -14.99 -13.78
C ALA A 120 2.57 -13.55 -13.28
N ALA A 121 1.37 -13.22 -12.78
CA ALA A 121 1.08 -11.93 -12.17
C ALA A 121 1.91 -11.73 -10.89
N LEU A 122 1.98 -12.75 -10.03
CA LEU A 122 2.85 -12.72 -8.84
C LEU A 122 4.32 -12.51 -9.21
N ALA A 123 4.83 -13.23 -10.21
CA ALA A 123 6.21 -13.04 -10.67
C ALA A 123 6.46 -11.62 -11.19
N ALA A 124 5.52 -11.08 -11.98
CA ALA A 124 5.57 -9.70 -12.46
C ALA A 124 5.50 -8.68 -11.31
N ALA A 125 4.72 -8.93 -10.26
CA ALA A 125 4.65 -8.07 -9.07
C ALA A 125 5.93 -8.11 -8.23
N VAL A 126 6.50 -9.30 -7.99
CA VAL A 126 7.79 -9.47 -7.30
C VAL A 126 8.90 -8.69 -8.01
N GLU A 127 8.90 -8.73 -9.34
CA GLU A 127 9.83 -7.95 -10.16
C GLU A 127 9.52 -6.44 -10.09
N ARG A 128 8.25 -6.06 -10.27
CA ARG A 128 7.78 -4.66 -10.28
C ARG A 128 8.10 -3.96 -8.98
N TYR A 129 7.96 -4.61 -7.84
CA TYR A 129 8.21 -4.00 -6.54
C TYR A 129 9.60 -4.32 -6.01
N GLU A 130 10.51 -4.88 -6.83
CA GLU A 130 11.88 -5.26 -6.44
C GLU A 130 11.92 -5.99 -5.09
N VAL A 131 11.10 -7.03 -4.95
CA VAL A 131 11.07 -7.83 -3.73
C VAL A 131 12.34 -8.68 -3.67
N THR A 132 13.26 -8.35 -2.77
CA THR A 132 14.62 -8.95 -2.67
C THR A 132 14.74 -10.01 -1.58
N HIS A 133 13.64 -10.67 -1.26
CA HIS A 133 13.59 -11.79 -0.31
C HIS A 133 12.79 -12.97 -0.90
N PRO A 134 12.91 -14.19 -0.35
CA PRO A 134 12.07 -15.33 -0.74
C PRO A 134 10.58 -15.00 -0.64
N VAL A 135 9.82 -15.43 -1.64
CA VAL A 135 8.36 -15.28 -1.65
C VAL A 135 7.71 -16.66 -1.72
N LEU A 136 6.85 -16.96 -0.76
CA LEU A 136 5.94 -18.10 -0.79
C LEU A 136 4.65 -17.69 -1.49
N ASP A 137 4.26 -18.44 -2.50
CA ASP A 137 3.01 -18.28 -3.24
C ASP A 137 1.89 -19.06 -2.54
N ASP A 138 1.03 -18.39 -1.77
CA ASP A 138 -0.06 -18.98 -0.96
C ASP A 138 -1.45 -18.61 -1.52
N PRO A 139 -1.82 -19.08 -2.73
CA PRO A 139 -3.06 -18.65 -3.39
C PRO A 139 -4.33 -19.13 -2.68
N GLU A 140 -4.22 -20.20 -1.88
CA GLU A 140 -5.33 -20.76 -1.10
C GLU A 140 -5.37 -20.24 0.35
N MET A 141 -4.51 -19.27 0.69
CA MET A 141 -4.42 -18.65 2.02
C MET A 141 -4.26 -19.69 3.15
N ALA A 142 -3.55 -20.79 2.88
CA ALA A 142 -3.35 -21.89 3.82
C ALA A 142 -2.38 -21.49 4.94
N THR A 143 -1.27 -20.86 4.58
CA THR A 143 -0.31 -20.32 5.55
C THR A 143 -0.91 -19.12 6.27
N TRP A 144 -1.60 -18.23 5.55
CA TRP A 144 -2.36 -17.12 6.14
C TRP A 144 -3.29 -17.60 7.27
N SER A 145 -4.08 -18.63 7.00
CA SER A 145 -5.04 -19.19 7.96
C SER A 145 -4.34 -19.89 9.14
N ALA A 146 -3.24 -20.61 8.88
CA ALA A 146 -2.47 -21.29 9.92
C ALA A 146 -1.87 -20.32 10.96
N TYR A 147 -1.53 -19.10 10.53
CA TYR A 147 -1.03 -18.02 11.39
C TYR A 147 -2.15 -17.11 11.95
N ALA A 148 -3.42 -17.44 11.67
CA ALA A 148 -4.60 -16.68 12.10
C ALA A 148 -4.56 -15.19 11.68
N VAL A 149 -4.02 -14.91 10.50
CA VAL A 149 -3.87 -13.54 9.98
C VAL A 149 -5.23 -12.95 9.61
N ARG A 150 -5.41 -11.64 9.88
CA ARG A 150 -6.69 -10.92 9.70
C ARG A 150 -6.54 -9.56 9.03
N ALA A 151 -5.36 -9.16 8.61
CA ALA A 151 -5.14 -7.89 7.92
C ALA A 151 -3.93 -7.98 6.99
N TRP A 152 -4.02 -7.27 5.87
CA TRP A 152 -2.88 -7.00 5.02
C TRP A 152 -2.31 -5.61 5.36
N PRO A 153 -0.98 -5.45 5.47
CA PRO A 153 0.00 -6.51 5.73
C PRO A 153 -0.09 -7.03 7.18
N THR A 154 0.47 -8.20 7.44
CA THR A 154 0.77 -8.66 8.81
C THR A 154 2.17 -9.24 8.86
N LEU A 155 2.96 -8.78 9.81
CA LEU A 155 4.34 -9.20 10.04
C LEU A 155 4.41 -10.14 11.24
N VAL A 156 5.04 -11.31 11.08
CA VAL A 156 5.21 -12.29 12.15
C VAL A 156 6.70 -12.59 12.35
N VAL A 157 7.20 -12.34 13.55
CA VAL A 157 8.59 -12.66 13.92
C VAL A 157 8.65 -14.03 14.58
N VAL A 158 9.49 -14.90 14.03
CA VAL A 158 9.80 -16.23 14.55
C VAL A 158 11.25 -16.25 15.04
N ASP A 159 11.45 -16.73 16.27
CA ASP A 159 12.77 -16.85 16.88
C ASP A 159 13.63 -17.98 16.27
N PRO A 160 14.95 -18.00 16.48
CA PRO A 160 15.85 -19.07 16.02
C PRO A 160 15.48 -20.50 16.48
N GLU A 161 14.65 -20.66 17.50
CA GLU A 161 14.19 -21.96 17.99
C GLU A 161 12.87 -22.41 17.30
N GLY A 162 12.24 -21.55 16.50
CA GLY A 162 11.03 -21.81 15.71
C GLY A 162 9.73 -21.44 16.44
N TYR A 163 9.73 -20.43 17.30
CA TYR A 163 8.54 -19.94 18.00
C TYR A 163 8.15 -18.54 17.56
N VAL A 164 6.84 -18.29 17.44
CA VAL A 164 6.31 -16.95 17.19
C VAL A 164 6.51 -16.10 18.44
N VAL A 165 7.17 -14.95 18.28
CA VAL A 165 7.55 -14.06 19.39
C VAL A 165 7.02 -12.64 19.25
N HIS A 166 6.59 -12.25 18.04
CA HIS A 166 5.96 -10.96 17.80
C HIS A 166 5.05 -11.03 16.58
N VAL A 167 3.93 -10.30 16.61
CA VAL A 167 3.04 -10.05 15.47
C VAL A 167 2.78 -8.56 15.40
N ALA A 168 2.80 -8.00 14.19
CA ALA A 168 2.50 -6.60 13.93
C ALA A 168 1.61 -6.51 12.69
N ALA A 169 0.38 -6.00 12.86
CA ALA A 169 -0.54 -5.82 11.74
C ALA A 169 -0.49 -4.38 11.24
N GLY A 170 -0.49 -4.21 9.91
CA GLY A 170 -0.38 -2.91 9.27
C GLY A 170 1.04 -2.47 8.99
N GLU A 171 1.16 -1.20 8.66
CA GLU A 171 2.39 -0.49 8.35
C GLU A 171 2.92 0.33 9.55
N GLY A 172 4.17 0.78 9.48
CA GLY A 172 4.78 1.68 10.46
C GLY A 172 5.48 0.98 11.63
N HIS A 173 5.83 -0.29 11.48
CA HIS A 173 6.38 -1.12 12.56
C HIS A 173 7.90 -1.27 12.53
N ILE A 174 8.58 -0.68 11.55
CA ILE A 174 10.02 -0.86 11.32
C ILE A 174 10.90 -0.72 12.58
N GLU A 175 10.68 0.32 13.37
CA GLU A 175 11.44 0.58 14.59
C GLU A 175 11.12 -0.42 15.71
N ALA A 176 9.85 -0.88 15.78
CA ALA A 176 9.43 -1.92 16.71
C ALA A 176 10.11 -3.25 16.37
N LEU A 177 10.11 -3.62 15.10
CA LEU A 177 10.75 -4.83 14.60
C LEU A 177 12.26 -4.80 14.84
N ARG A 178 12.91 -3.66 14.57
CA ARG A 178 14.33 -3.46 14.86
C ARG A 178 14.65 -3.70 16.34
N ALA A 179 13.86 -3.16 17.26
CA ALA A 179 14.04 -3.39 18.70
C ALA A 179 13.85 -4.86 19.09
N VAL A 180 12.83 -5.52 18.56
CA VAL A 180 12.57 -6.96 18.78
C VAL A 180 13.73 -7.81 18.25
N ILE A 181 14.22 -7.54 17.04
CA ILE A 181 15.33 -8.27 16.43
C ILE A 181 16.61 -8.13 17.27
N LEU A 182 16.94 -6.92 17.73
CA LEU A 182 18.11 -6.69 18.59
C LEU A 182 18.02 -7.46 19.91
N GLU A 183 16.83 -7.53 20.54
CA GLU A 183 16.62 -8.36 21.74
C GLU A 183 16.81 -9.85 21.43
N LEU A 184 16.23 -10.34 20.33
CA LEU A 184 16.37 -11.74 19.91
C LEU A 184 17.82 -12.12 19.61
N ILE A 185 18.60 -11.23 18.97
CA ILE A 185 20.03 -11.45 18.75
C ILE A 185 20.72 -11.66 20.10
N ALA A 186 20.55 -10.74 21.06
CA ALA A 186 21.20 -10.84 22.36
C ALA A 186 20.82 -12.13 23.11
N VAL A 187 19.53 -12.50 23.10
CA VAL A 187 19.02 -13.71 23.76
C VAL A 187 19.57 -14.99 23.11
N HIS A 188 19.52 -15.08 21.78
CA HIS A 188 19.86 -16.31 21.07
C HIS A 188 21.38 -16.47 20.84
N GLU A 189 22.16 -15.40 20.88
CA GLU A 189 23.62 -15.47 21.02
C GLU A 189 24.02 -16.03 22.38
N ALA A 190 23.43 -15.52 23.47
CA ALA A 190 23.72 -16.01 24.82
C ALA A 190 23.34 -17.50 24.99
N LYS A 191 22.26 -17.94 24.32
CA LYS A 191 21.85 -19.35 24.28
C LYS A 191 22.66 -20.23 23.32
N GLY A 192 23.44 -19.64 22.40
CA GLY A 192 24.15 -20.36 21.35
C GLY A 192 23.24 -20.97 20.27
N THR A 193 22.03 -20.42 20.10
CA THR A 193 21.03 -20.88 19.13
C THR A 193 20.97 -20.02 17.87
N LEU A 194 21.70 -18.90 17.81
CA LEU A 194 21.75 -18.03 16.63
C LEU A 194 22.90 -18.43 15.68
N HIS A 195 22.61 -18.51 14.40
CA HIS A 195 23.55 -18.76 13.31
C HIS A 195 23.64 -17.53 12.41
N ARG A 196 24.86 -17.06 12.14
CA ARG A 196 25.12 -15.93 11.23
C ARG A 196 25.52 -16.43 9.84
N GLY A 197 25.06 -15.78 8.76
CA GLY A 197 25.40 -16.15 7.37
C GLY A 197 24.50 -15.51 6.30
N SER A 198 24.65 -15.90 5.03
CA SER A 198 23.76 -15.44 3.96
C SER A 198 22.38 -16.10 4.04
N GLY A 199 21.35 -15.35 3.63
CA GLY A 199 19.99 -15.88 3.48
C GLY A 199 19.81 -16.77 2.23
N PRO A 200 18.62 -17.37 2.08
CA PRO A 200 18.23 -18.23 0.96
C PRO A 200 17.90 -17.48 -0.35
N TYR A 201 17.94 -16.15 -0.35
CA TYR A 201 17.61 -15.31 -1.51
C TYR A 201 18.57 -15.56 -2.67
N VAL A 202 18.01 -15.71 -3.86
CA VAL A 202 18.75 -15.79 -5.13
C VAL A 202 18.18 -14.75 -6.08
N PRO A 203 18.98 -13.75 -6.51
CA PRO A 203 18.50 -12.71 -7.42
C PRO A 203 18.14 -13.27 -8.78
N VAL A 204 17.09 -12.71 -9.38
CA VAL A 204 16.74 -12.94 -10.78
C VAL A 204 17.33 -11.81 -11.61
N GLU A 205 18.10 -12.14 -12.64
CA GLU A 205 18.64 -11.14 -13.56
C GLU A 205 17.48 -10.49 -14.33
N PRO A 206 17.31 -9.16 -14.24
CA PRO A 206 16.24 -8.47 -14.94
C PRO A 206 16.48 -8.49 -16.45
N ALA A 207 15.42 -8.66 -17.24
CA ALA A 207 15.49 -8.47 -18.69
C ALA A 207 15.77 -7.00 -19.03
N GLU A 208 16.57 -6.75 -20.07
CA GLU A 208 16.74 -5.39 -20.62
C GLU A 208 15.59 -5.06 -21.58
N THR A 209 14.89 -3.96 -21.33
CA THR A 209 13.73 -3.48 -22.11
C THR A 209 13.78 -1.97 -22.31
N THR A 210 13.08 -1.44 -23.32
CA THR A 210 13.06 0.01 -23.60
C THR A 210 12.40 0.82 -22.48
N LEU A 211 11.26 0.32 -21.99
CA LEU A 211 10.55 0.77 -20.79
C LEU A 211 10.50 -0.39 -19.80
N ARG A 212 10.24 -0.14 -18.52
CA ARG A 212 10.09 -1.18 -17.50
C ARG A 212 8.95 -0.80 -16.55
N PHE A 213 7.91 -1.63 -16.58
CA PHE A 213 6.62 -1.40 -15.92
C PHE A 213 6.12 0.05 -16.01
N PRO A 214 5.94 0.60 -17.23
CA PRO A 214 5.38 1.93 -17.35
C PRO A 214 3.98 1.99 -16.72
N SER A 215 3.66 3.09 -16.06
CA SER A 215 2.40 3.24 -15.30
C SER A 215 1.44 4.26 -15.90
N LYS A 216 1.95 5.29 -16.56
CA LYS A 216 1.13 6.34 -17.18
C LYS A 216 1.80 6.87 -18.45
N ALA A 217 0.97 7.25 -19.42
CA ALA A 217 1.40 8.02 -20.58
C ALA A 217 0.44 9.20 -20.81
N ILE A 218 0.97 10.33 -21.28
CA ILE A 218 0.17 11.49 -21.71
C ILE A 218 0.71 12.04 -23.03
N ALA A 219 -0.18 12.59 -23.85
CA ALA A 219 0.18 13.23 -25.11
C ALA A 219 0.67 14.67 -24.86
N THR A 220 1.70 15.09 -25.59
CA THR A 220 2.16 16.47 -25.62
C THR A 220 1.45 17.27 -26.71
N PRO A 221 1.43 18.61 -26.63
CA PRO A 221 0.90 19.46 -27.71
C PRO A 221 1.63 19.32 -29.05
N THR A 222 2.84 18.75 -29.05
CA THR A 222 3.65 18.52 -30.26
C THR A 222 3.43 17.14 -30.88
N GLY A 223 2.53 16.31 -30.32
CA GLY A 223 2.23 14.98 -30.82
C GLY A 223 3.20 13.89 -30.39
N THR A 224 3.99 14.13 -29.33
CA THR A 224 4.85 13.12 -28.68
C THR A 224 4.16 12.54 -27.45
N LEU A 225 4.73 11.49 -26.87
CA LEU A 225 4.20 10.86 -25.65
C LEU A 225 5.20 11.02 -24.51
N LEU A 226 4.74 11.50 -23.36
CA LEU A 226 5.49 11.41 -22.11
C LEU A 226 5.02 10.18 -21.35
N VAL A 227 5.95 9.30 -21.00
CA VAL A 227 5.69 8.03 -20.32
C VAL A 227 6.44 7.99 -19.00
N ALA A 228 5.75 7.64 -17.93
CA ALA A 228 6.37 7.34 -16.65
C ALA A 228 6.95 5.93 -16.70
N ASP A 229 8.27 5.85 -16.88
CA ASP A 229 9.04 4.60 -16.95
C ASP A 229 9.43 4.19 -15.52
N THR A 230 8.41 3.74 -14.79
CA THR A 230 8.39 3.67 -13.32
C THR A 230 9.56 2.89 -12.75
N ARG A 231 9.90 1.73 -13.32
CA ARG A 231 11.00 0.87 -12.81
C ARG A 231 12.37 1.16 -13.38
N HIS A 232 12.46 2.09 -14.32
CA HIS A 232 13.72 2.78 -14.56
C HIS A 232 13.77 4.15 -13.89
N HIS A 233 12.84 4.47 -12.96
CA HIS A 233 12.89 5.68 -12.14
C HIS A 233 13.10 6.97 -12.94
N GLN A 234 12.39 7.11 -14.06
CA GLN A 234 12.55 8.23 -14.99
C GLN A 234 11.27 8.50 -15.79
N ILE A 235 11.22 9.64 -16.47
CA ILE A 235 10.24 9.96 -17.50
C ILE A 235 10.90 9.79 -18.88
N VAL A 236 10.18 9.20 -19.82
CA VAL A 236 10.64 8.97 -21.19
C VAL A 236 9.73 9.72 -22.15
N GLU A 237 10.31 10.50 -23.05
CA GLU A 237 9.57 11.07 -24.17
C GLU A 237 9.76 10.18 -25.39
N LEU A 238 8.65 9.72 -25.97
CA LEU A 238 8.59 8.89 -27.16
C LEU A 238 8.03 9.68 -28.34
N GLU A 239 8.39 9.29 -29.57
CA GLU A 239 7.65 9.71 -30.75
C GLU A 239 6.20 9.23 -30.70
N ALA A 240 5.39 9.73 -31.63
CA ALA A 240 3.99 9.33 -31.75
C ALA A 240 3.84 7.81 -31.84
N ASP A 241 4.79 7.09 -32.44
CA ASP A 241 4.75 5.64 -32.61
C ASP A 241 4.63 4.85 -31.28
N GLY A 242 5.01 5.43 -30.15
CA GLY A 242 4.99 4.77 -28.83
C GLY A 242 6.18 3.86 -28.58
N GLU A 243 7.20 3.88 -29.44
CA GLU A 243 8.37 2.99 -29.37
C GLU A 243 9.70 3.77 -29.44
N THR A 244 9.79 4.78 -30.31
CA THR A 244 11.03 5.50 -30.57
C THR A 244 11.31 6.51 -29.46
N VAL A 245 12.39 6.30 -28.70
CA VAL A 245 12.80 7.19 -27.60
C VAL A 245 13.43 8.47 -28.14
N LEU A 246 12.84 9.61 -27.80
CA LEU A 246 13.38 10.95 -28.10
C LEU A 246 14.34 11.44 -27.01
N ARG A 247 13.96 11.30 -25.74
CA ARG A 247 14.81 11.65 -24.60
C ARG A 247 14.34 10.98 -23.31
N ARG A 248 15.20 11.03 -22.29
CA ARG A 248 14.94 10.56 -20.92
C ARG A 248 15.19 11.71 -19.94
N ILE A 249 14.35 11.80 -18.91
CA ILE A 249 14.42 12.78 -17.82
C ILE A 249 14.43 12.00 -16.52
N GLY A 250 15.55 12.04 -15.82
CA GLY A 250 15.89 11.18 -14.69
C GLY A 250 17.18 10.40 -14.96
N SER A 251 17.98 10.16 -13.93
CA SER A 251 19.27 9.47 -14.04
C SER A 251 19.14 7.95 -14.22
N GLY A 252 17.93 7.40 -14.12
CA GLY A 252 17.70 5.97 -14.05
C GLY A 252 17.89 5.36 -12.65
N THR A 253 18.30 6.16 -11.67
CA THR A 253 18.63 5.70 -10.31
C THR A 253 17.54 6.10 -9.34
N ARG A 254 17.07 5.15 -8.52
CA ARG A 254 16.15 5.41 -7.42
C ARG A 254 16.72 6.48 -6.48
N GLY A 255 15.97 7.55 -6.24
CA GLY A 255 16.38 8.64 -5.36
C GLY A 255 15.48 9.85 -5.52
N ARG A 256 15.81 10.96 -4.86
CA ARG A 256 14.96 12.18 -4.83
C ARG A 256 15.69 13.47 -5.20
N ALA A 257 16.88 13.35 -5.80
CA ALA A 257 17.67 14.53 -6.19
C ALA A 257 16.93 15.36 -7.24
N ASP A 258 16.86 16.68 -7.02
CA ASP A 258 16.50 17.66 -8.04
C ASP A 258 17.69 17.96 -8.95
N GLY A 259 17.46 18.59 -10.10
CA GLY A 259 18.55 19.01 -10.98
C GLY A 259 18.22 18.98 -12.45
N GLU A 260 19.26 18.92 -13.27
CA GLU A 260 19.13 18.76 -14.73
C GLU A 260 18.63 17.34 -15.07
N ALA A 261 18.14 17.16 -16.30
CA ALA A 261 17.51 15.92 -16.73
C ALA A 261 18.33 14.65 -16.44
N SER A 262 19.65 14.66 -16.62
CA SER A 262 20.50 13.48 -16.44
C SER A 262 20.91 13.20 -14.99
N SER A 263 20.73 14.16 -14.08
CA SER A 263 21.14 14.05 -12.67
C SER A 263 19.98 13.95 -11.69
N ALA A 264 18.80 14.43 -12.10
CA ALA A 264 17.59 14.31 -11.30
C ALA A 264 17.27 12.83 -11.06
N GLN A 265 16.76 12.50 -9.87
CA GLN A 265 16.40 11.15 -9.50
C GLN A 265 14.92 11.12 -9.12
N PHE A 266 14.24 10.05 -9.51
CA PHE A 266 12.87 9.73 -9.10
C PHE A 266 12.88 8.41 -8.33
N SER A 267 11.78 8.10 -7.67
CA SER A 267 11.53 6.81 -7.04
C SER A 267 10.12 6.37 -7.44
N GLU A 268 10.08 5.60 -8.53
CA GLU A 268 8.86 5.02 -9.08
C GLU A 268 7.83 6.10 -9.47
N PRO A 269 8.20 7.00 -10.41
CA PRO A 269 7.29 8.01 -10.90
C PRO A 269 6.10 7.35 -11.60
N SER A 270 4.92 7.92 -11.41
CA SER A 270 3.66 7.39 -11.92
C SER A 270 2.85 8.47 -12.65
N GLY A 271 1.86 9.07 -12.00
CA GLY A 271 1.00 10.12 -12.54
C GLY A 271 1.72 11.24 -13.25
N LEU A 272 1.17 11.68 -14.38
CA LEU A 272 1.69 12.77 -15.19
C LEU A 272 0.56 13.72 -15.58
N THR A 273 0.77 15.03 -15.41
CA THR A 273 -0.17 16.03 -15.95
C THR A 273 0.54 17.28 -16.44
N LEU A 274 0.12 17.76 -17.63
CA LEU A 274 0.57 19.04 -18.17
C LEU A 274 -0.25 20.17 -17.55
N LEU A 275 0.44 21.24 -17.16
CA LEU A 275 -0.21 22.49 -16.79
C LEU A 275 -0.71 23.23 -18.04
N PRO A 276 -1.81 23.99 -17.94
CA PRO A 276 -2.24 24.89 -19.02
C PRO A 276 -1.10 25.85 -19.41
N ALA A 277 -0.89 26.07 -20.71
CA ALA A 277 0.24 26.86 -21.21
C ALA A 277 0.42 28.24 -20.52
N PRO A 278 -0.64 29.04 -20.25
CA PRO A 278 -0.48 30.30 -19.53
C PRO A 278 0.04 30.11 -18.09
N LEU A 279 -0.44 29.07 -17.40
CA LEU A 279 0.02 28.74 -16.06
C LEU A 279 1.44 28.19 -16.08
N ALA A 280 1.77 27.30 -17.01
CA ALA A 280 3.12 26.75 -17.17
C ALA A 280 4.17 27.87 -17.36
N ALA A 281 3.85 28.87 -18.20
CA ALA A 281 4.69 30.04 -18.40
C ALA A 281 4.81 30.92 -17.14
N GLU A 282 3.75 31.00 -16.32
CA GLU A 282 3.74 31.74 -15.05
C GLU A 282 4.63 31.08 -13.99
N VAL A 283 4.56 29.75 -13.87
CA VAL A 283 5.26 28.99 -12.81
C VAL A 283 6.63 28.44 -13.22
N GLY A 284 6.94 28.48 -14.52
CA GLY A 284 8.23 28.08 -15.09
C GLY A 284 8.44 26.57 -15.21
N TYR A 285 7.36 25.79 -15.33
CA TYR A 285 7.43 24.35 -15.60
C TYR A 285 6.13 23.87 -16.25
N HIS A 286 6.23 22.78 -17.00
CA HIS A 286 5.16 22.32 -17.88
C HIS A 286 4.44 21.09 -17.34
N LEU A 287 5.19 20.20 -16.68
CA LEU A 287 4.72 18.89 -16.25
C LEU A 287 4.79 18.80 -14.71
N VAL A 288 3.74 18.24 -14.11
CA VAL A 288 3.76 17.74 -12.74
C VAL A 288 3.77 16.21 -12.77
N VAL A 289 4.63 15.62 -11.95
CA VAL A 289 4.85 14.18 -11.83
C VAL A 289 4.53 13.77 -10.40
N ALA A 290 3.72 12.72 -10.25
CA ALA A 290 3.57 12.01 -9.00
C ALA A 290 4.77 11.07 -8.83
N ASP A 291 5.64 11.37 -7.88
CA ASP A 291 6.85 10.59 -7.59
C ASP A 291 6.56 9.70 -6.38
N THR A 292 5.86 8.60 -6.67
CA THR A 292 5.02 7.83 -5.74
C THR A 292 5.74 7.45 -4.46
N VAL A 293 6.88 6.78 -4.60
CA VAL A 293 7.60 6.18 -3.48
C VAL A 293 8.48 7.19 -2.77
N ASN A 294 8.82 8.29 -3.43
CA ASN A 294 9.39 9.43 -2.73
C ASN A 294 8.32 10.20 -1.94
N HIS A 295 7.03 9.96 -2.15
CA HIS A 295 5.95 10.77 -1.58
C HIS A 295 6.09 12.26 -1.92
N LEU A 296 6.44 12.55 -3.18
CA LEU A 296 6.68 13.90 -3.68
C LEU A 296 5.81 14.19 -4.91
N LEU A 297 5.53 15.48 -5.12
CA LEU A 297 5.23 16.00 -6.45
C LEU A 297 6.48 16.66 -7.01
N ARG A 298 6.81 16.31 -8.25
CA ARG A 298 7.97 16.86 -8.97
C ARG A 298 7.46 17.67 -10.16
N ALA A 299 8.06 18.83 -10.39
CA ALA A 299 7.83 19.65 -11.55
C ALA A 299 8.95 19.47 -12.56
N VAL A 300 8.61 19.37 -13.84
CA VAL A 300 9.56 19.28 -14.95
C VAL A 300 9.32 20.42 -15.91
N ASP A 301 10.38 21.20 -16.14
CA ASP A 301 10.43 22.13 -17.26
C ASP A 301 10.77 21.34 -18.54
N LEU A 302 9.81 21.16 -19.44
CA LEU A 302 10.01 20.39 -20.66
C LEU A 302 10.93 21.07 -21.68
N ASP A 303 11.21 22.38 -21.58
CA ASP A 303 12.15 23.06 -22.48
C ASP A 303 13.60 22.69 -22.13
N THR A 304 13.91 22.61 -20.84
CA THR A 304 15.27 22.35 -20.34
C THR A 304 15.48 20.91 -19.84
N GLY A 305 14.40 20.21 -19.52
CA GLY A 305 14.41 18.93 -18.82
C GLY A 305 14.71 19.03 -17.32
N ARG A 306 14.78 20.25 -16.75
CA ARG A 306 15.10 20.44 -15.34
C ARG A 306 13.96 19.99 -14.43
N VAL A 307 14.30 19.26 -13.37
CA VAL A 307 13.37 18.71 -12.37
C VAL A 307 13.54 19.43 -11.04
N ARG A 308 12.43 19.73 -10.37
CA ARG A 308 12.41 20.26 -9.00
C ARG A 308 11.27 19.70 -8.17
N THR A 309 11.45 19.60 -6.86
CA THR A 309 10.37 19.23 -5.93
C THR A 309 9.43 20.41 -5.72
N VAL A 310 8.11 20.17 -5.76
CA VAL A 310 7.08 21.22 -5.58
C VAL A 310 6.10 20.94 -4.45
N ALA A 311 5.95 19.69 -4.03
CA ALA A 311 5.23 19.32 -2.83
C ALA A 311 5.74 17.99 -2.26
N GLY A 312 5.48 17.75 -0.98
CA GLY A 312 5.98 16.61 -0.23
C GLY A 312 7.32 16.90 0.45
N THR A 313 7.54 16.23 1.58
CA THR A 313 8.78 16.31 2.38
C THR A 313 9.74 15.16 2.08
N GLY A 314 9.26 14.13 1.39
CA GLY A 314 9.95 12.85 1.24
C GLY A 314 9.61 11.82 2.32
N GLU A 315 8.78 12.19 3.30
CA GLU A 315 8.30 11.30 4.36
C GLU A 315 6.83 10.94 4.09
N GLN A 316 6.45 9.72 4.47
CA GLN A 316 5.08 9.25 4.38
C GLN A 316 4.19 9.95 5.42
N TRP A 317 3.11 10.58 4.95
CA TRP A 317 2.07 11.10 5.82
C TRP A 317 1.33 9.95 6.51
N ARG A 318 1.25 9.99 7.85
CA ARG A 318 0.46 9.03 8.66
C ARG A 318 -0.63 9.70 9.49
N SER A 319 -0.36 10.92 9.95
CA SER A 319 -1.30 11.74 10.72
C SER A 319 -0.80 13.18 10.80
N GLY A 320 -1.66 14.09 11.28
CA GLY A 320 -1.29 15.48 11.52
C GLY A 320 -1.75 16.42 10.41
N ILE A 321 -0.97 17.47 10.17
CA ILE A 321 -1.31 18.54 9.23
C ILE A 321 -1.33 17.97 7.80
N ASP A 322 -2.34 18.35 7.04
CA ASP A 322 -2.65 17.86 5.69
C ASP A 322 -2.87 19.01 4.68
N ALA A 323 -2.63 20.25 5.11
CA ALA A 323 -2.78 21.44 4.29
C ALA A 323 -1.78 22.52 4.68
N GLY A 324 -1.22 23.22 3.69
CA GLY A 324 -0.21 24.26 3.91
C GLY A 324 0.76 24.40 2.73
N PRO A 325 1.92 25.06 2.94
CA PRO A 325 3.01 25.09 1.96
C PRO A 325 3.41 23.66 1.57
N GLY A 326 3.39 23.36 0.27
CA GLY A 326 3.51 21.99 -0.24
C GLY A 326 4.78 21.27 0.21
N THR A 327 5.89 21.99 0.36
CA THR A 327 7.18 21.43 0.80
C THR A 327 7.26 21.12 2.30
N ASP A 328 6.27 21.56 3.07
CA ASP A 328 6.19 21.35 4.52
C ASP A 328 5.18 20.25 4.89
N ILE A 329 4.37 19.81 3.94
CA ILE A 329 3.33 18.80 4.14
C ILE A 329 3.83 17.44 3.59
N PRO A 330 3.98 16.41 4.43
CA PRO A 330 4.27 15.08 3.94
C PRO A 330 3.10 14.60 3.08
N LEU A 331 3.40 13.92 1.98
CA LEU A 331 2.40 13.24 1.15
C LEU A 331 2.45 11.75 1.45
N THR A 332 1.56 10.96 0.85
CA THR A 332 1.58 9.52 0.99
C THR A 332 1.10 8.89 -0.31
N SER A 333 2.07 8.28 -0.99
CA SER A 333 1.93 7.60 -2.28
C SER A 333 0.99 8.28 -3.27
N PRO A 334 1.35 9.46 -3.79
CA PRO A 334 0.63 10.06 -4.91
C PRO A 334 0.80 9.16 -6.14
N THR A 335 -0.30 8.63 -6.68
CA THR A 335 -0.31 7.64 -7.77
C THR A 335 -0.74 8.21 -9.12
N ASP A 336 -1.58 9.24 -9.12
CA ASP A 336 -1.92 10.00 -10.32
C ASP A 336 -2.10 11.49 -10.03
N VAL A 337 -1.95 12.32 -11.06
CA VAL A 337 -2.20 13.76 -11.00
C VAL A 337 -2.98 14.23 -12.23
N ALA A 338 -3.88 15.19 -12.05
CA ALA A 338 -4.61 15.81 -13.14
C ALA A 338 -4.88 17.28 -12.86
N TRP A 339 -4.51 18.17 -13.80
CA TRP A 339 -5.01 19.54 -13.78
C TRP A 339 -6.53 19.55 -14.00
N TRP A 340 -7.29 20.11 -13.06
CA TRP A 340 -8.74 20.28 -13.21
C TRP A 340 -9.16 21.73 -13.07
N ALA A 341 -9.67 22.29 -14.17
CA ALA A 341 -10.14 23.68 -14.21
C ALA A 341 -11.30 23.96 -13.24
N GLY A 342 -12.11 22.95 -12.91
CA GLY A 342 -13.21 23.08 -11.94
C GLY A 342 -12.73 23.42 -10.52
N ALA A 343 -11.50 23.05 -10.17
CA ALA A 343 -10.87 23.38 -8.89
C ALA A 343 -9.71 24.40 -9.03
N ASP A 344 -9.34 24.80 -10.25
CA ASP A 344 -8.15 25.61 -10.58
C ASP A 344 -6.87 25.08 -9.90
N ALA A 345 -6.71 23.75 -9.86
CA ALA A 345 -5.63 23.07 -9.15
C ALA A 345 -5.22 21.77 -9.86
N VAL A 346 -4.03 21.28 -9.53
CA VAL A 346 -3.64 19.89 -9.81
C VAL A 346 -4.26 19.01 -8.73
N ILE A 347 -5.18 18.14 -9.10
CA ILE A 347 -5.72 17.13 -8.20
C ILE A 347 -4.77 15.93 -8.17
N ILE A 348 -4.62 15.34 -6.99
CA ILE A 348 -3.67 14.29 -6.67
C ILE A 348 -4.46 13.09 -6.16
N ALA A 349 -4.28 11.92 -6.77
CA ALA A 349 -4.77 10.68 -6.22
C ALA A 349 -3.80 10.21 -5.14
N MET A 350 -4.19 10.35 -3.87
CA MET A 350 -3.36 10.01 -2.71
C MET A 350 -3.73 8.61 -2.25
N ALA A 351 -3.16 7.60 -2.92
CA ALA A 351 -3.48 6.20 -2.68
C ALA A 351 -3.21 5.79 -1.23
N GLY A 352 -2.10 6.26 -0.66
CA GLY A 352 -1.59 5.81 0.63
C GLY A 352 -2.41 6.21 1.85
N ASN A 353 -3.34 7.16 1.73
CA ASN A 353 -4.31 7.47 2.78
C ASN A 353 -5.74 7.53 2.26
N HIS A 354 -6.01 6.99 1.08
CA HIS A 354 -7.36 6.95 0.50
C HIS A 354 -8.01 8.36 0.45
N THR A 355 -7.30 9.33 -0.13
CA THR A 355 -7.84 10.68 -0.34
C THR A 355 -7.56 11.21 -1.74
N LEU A 356 -8.25 12.28 -2.12
CA LEU A 356 -7.79 13.17 -3.19
C LEU A 356 -7.18 14.40 -2.54
N GLY A 357 -5.98 14.80 -2.99
CA GLY A 357 -5.33 16.05 -2.62
C GLY A 357 -5.47 17.10 -3.71
N SER A 358 -5.26 18.37 -3.39
CA SER A 358 -5.14 19.46 -4.35
C SER A 358 -3.81 20.18 -4.17
N PHE A 359 -3.11 20.47 -5.26
CA PHE A 359 -1.92 21.31 -5.30
C PHE A 359 -2.18 22.55 -6.15
N ASP A 360 -1.92 23.73 -5.58
CA ASP A 360 -1.95 25.01 -6.29
C ASP A 360 -0.53 25.36 -6.79
N PRO A 361 -0.28 25.32 -8.10
CA PRO A 361 1.04 25.60 -8.68
C PRO A 361 1.56 27.03 -8.46
N ARG A 362 0.65 28.00 -8.29
CA ARG A 362 1.00 29.42 -8.11
C ARG A 362 1.39 29.72 -6.67
N ARG A 363 0.60 29.18 -5.73
CA ARG A 363 0.82 29.38 -4.29
C ARG A 363 1.83 28.40 -3.71
N GLY A 364 2.04 27.27 -4.39
CA GLY A 364 2.86 26.18 -3.88
C GLY A 364 2.27 25.56 -2.62
N THR A 365 0.94 25.43 -2.56
CA THR A 365 0.23 24.90 -1.39
C THR A 365 -0.51 23.62 -1.72
N VAL A 366 -0.56 22.71 -0.76
CA VAL A 366 -1.39 21.50 -0.83
C VAL A 366 -2.51 21.55 0.19
N ALA A 367 -3.58 20.80 -0.05
CA ALA A 367 -4.66 20.54 0.89
C ALA A 367 -5.34 19.21 0.56
N ARG A 368 -6.03 18.62 1.53
CA ARG A 368 -7.00 17.56 1.25
C ARG A 368 -8.17 18.13 0.45
N PHE A 369 -8.54 17.45 -0.63
CA PHE A 369 -9.61 17.82 -1.54
C PHE A 369 -10.87 16.97 -1.36
N ALA A 370 -10.72 15.65 -1.21
CA ALA A 370 -11.81 14.72 -0.93
C ALA A 370 -11.32 13.52 -0.11
N GLY A 371 -12.21 12.82 0.60
CA GLY A 371 -11.91 11.64 1.39
C GLY A 371 -11.74 11.91 2.89
N THR A 372 -11.98 10.89 3.71
CA THR A 372 -11.84 10.95 5.18
C THR A 372 -10.64 10.18 5.73
N THR A 373 -9.85 9.54 4.86
CA THR A 373 -8.84 8.51 5.18
C THR A 373 -9.37 7.15 5.62
N VAL A 374 -10.69 6.97 5.66
CA VAL A 374 -11.30 5.64 5.84
C VAL A 374 -11.29 4.93 4.50
N GLU A 375 -10.75 3.71 4.48
CA GLU A 375 -10.80 2.82 3.32
C GLU A 375 -12.22 2.26 3.15
N GLY A 376 -12.89 2.58 2.05
CA GLY A 376 -14.21 2.05 1.75
C GLY A 376 -14.91 2.76 0.60
N LEU A 377 -16.21 2.47 0.44
CA LEU A 377 -17.05 3.05 -0.60
C LEU A 377 -18.23 3.78 0.04
N SER A 378 -18.16 5.11 0.12
CA SER A 378 -19.27 5.96 0.53
C SER A 378 -19.29 7.24 -0.30
N ASP A 379 -20.46 7.57 -0.85
CA ASP A 379 -20.74 8.80 -1.59
C ASP A 379 -21.18 9.92 -0.65
N GLY A 380 -21.16 11.17 -1.14
CA GLY A 380 -21.62 12.33 -0.37
C GLY A 380 -20.80 13.60 -0.63
N PRO A 381 -20.85 14.59 0.29
CA PRO A 381 -19.91 15.70 0.29
C PRO A 381 -18.46 15.21 0.18
N ALA A 382 -17.63 15.90 -0.59
CA ALA A 382 -16.28 15.43 -0.91
C ALA A 382 -15.44 15.16 0.34
N GLU A 383 -15.58 15.97 1.38
CA GLU A 383 -14.89 15.86 2.67
C GLU A 383 -15.42 14.74 3.58
N GLU A 384 -16.59 14.16 3.27
CA GLU A 384 -17.22 13.08 4.05
C GLU A 384 -17.15 11.71 3.34
N ALA A 385 -16.87 11.70 2.04
CA ALA A 385 -16.79 10.48 1.24
C ALA A 385 -15.67 9.53 1.70
N PHE A 386 -15.92 8.23 1.58
CA PHE A 386 -14.89 7.21 1.81
C PHE A 386 -14.34 6.81 0.44
N LEU A 387 -13.02 6.66 0.36
CA LEU A 387 -12.31 6.26 -0.85
C LEU A 387 -11.47 5.02 -0.51
N ALA A 388 -10.94 4.35 -1.51
CA ALA A 388 -10.15 3.14 -1.34
C ALA A 388 -9.09 3.03 -2.43
N GLN A 389 -7.95 3.68 -2.15
CA GLN A 389 -6.76 3.67 -3.02
C GLN A 389 -7.04 4.28 -4.40
N PRO A 390 -7.45 5.56 -4.48
CA PRO A 390 -7.63 6.23 -5.75
C PRO A 390 -6.31 6.18 -6.53
N SER A 391 -6.35 5.76 -7.79
CA SER A 391 -5.13 5.44 -8.56
C SER A 391 -5.05 6.06 -9.95
N GLY A 392 -6.17 6.49 -10.53
CA GLY A 392 -6.19 7.10 -11.86
C GLY A 392 -7.19 8.25 -11.91
N LEU A 393 -6.83 9.32 -12.60
CA LEU A 393 -7.62 10.56 -12.72
C LEU A 393 -7.86 10.93 -14.20
N ALA A 394 -9.07 11.41 -14.49
CA ALA A 394 -9.43 12.03 -15.76
C ALA A 394 -10.28 13.28 -15.54
N ALA A 395 -9.70 14.44 -15.82
CA ALA A 395 -10.40 15.72 -15.73
C ALA A 395 -11.24 15.98 -17.00
N THR A 396 -12.51 16.34 -16.79
CA THR A 396 -13.39 16.92 -17.82
C THR A 396 -13.77 18.35 -17.42
N ALA A 397 -14.49 19.06 -18.28
CA ALA A 397 -14.96 20.41 -17.96
C ALA A 397 -15.88 20.44 -16.72
N GLU A 398 -16.70 19.41 -16.53
CA GLU A 398 -17.75 19.38 -15.50
C GLU A 398 -17.36 18.55 -14.27
N ARG A 399 -16.59 17.48 -14.48
CA ARG A 399 -16.28 16.47 -13.46
C ARG A 399 -14.82 16.08 -13.48
N LEU A 400 -14.28 15.75 -12.32
CA LEU A 400 -13.07 14.96 -12.20
C LEU A 400 -13.48 13.50 -12.01
N TRP A 401 -13.19 12.66 -12.98
CA TRP A 401 -13.38 11.21 -12.85
C TRP A 401 -12.15 10.57 -12.24
N PHE A 402 -12.37 9.51 -11.47
CA PHE A 402 -11.30 8.73 -10.89
C PHE A 402 -11.69 7.26 -10.74
N VAL A 403 -10.68 6.40 -10.76
CA VAL A 403 -10.83 4.99 -10.39
C VAL A 403 -10.34 4.78 -8.97
N ASP A 404 -11.13 4.04 -8.21
CA ASP A 404 -10.94 3.75 -6.80
C ASP A 404 -10.63 2.26 -6.65
N SER A 405 -9.35 1.92 -6.75
CA SER A 405 -8.89 0.59 -7.19
C SER A 405 -9.29 -0.53 -6.24
N GLU A 406 -9.19 -0.31 -4.93
CA GLU A 406 -9.46 -1.36 -3.93
C GLU A 406 -10.96 -1.66 -3.83
N THR A 407 -11.84 -0.75 -4.27
CA THR A 407 -13.30 -0.97 -4.41
C THR A 407 -13.71 -1.34 -5.83
N SER A 408 -12.75 -1.47 -6.75
CA SER A 408 -13.00 -1.73 -8.17
C SER A 408 -14.04 -0.79 -8.79
N ALA A 409 -14.00 0.48 -8.40
CA ALA A 409 -15.05 1.45 -8.71
C ALA A 409 -14.59 2.55 -9.68
N LEU A 410 -15.54 3.03 -10.48
CA LEU A 410 -15.42 4.26 -11.26
C LEU A 410 -16.31 5.33 -10.61
N ARG A 411 -15.69 6.44 -10.25
CA ARG A 411 -16.31 7.50 -9.44
C ARG A 411 -15.98 8.87 -10.00
N TRP A 412 -16.67 9.89 -9.53
CA TRP A 412 -16.41 11.27 -9.94
C TRP A 412 -16.64 12.27 -8.82
N VAL A 413 -15.90 13.39 -8.92
CA VAL A 413 -16.12 14.61 -8.14
C VAL A 413 -16.77 15.66 -9.04
N GLY A 414 -17.83 16.29 -8.54
CA GLY A 414 -18.55 17.36 -9.25
C GLY A 414 -18.84 18.54 -8.34
N ALA A 415 -18.90 19.74 -8.92
CA ALA A 415 -19.24 20.95 -8.17
C ALA A 415 -20.73 20.98 -7.81
N THR A 416 -21.04 21.45 -6.60
CA THR A 416 -22.39 21.70 -6.09
C THR A 416 -22.51 23.15 -5.63
N ALA A 417 -23.71 23.55 -5.19
CA ALA A 417 -23.91 24.89 -4.62
C ALA A 417 -23.12 25.10 -3.31
N SER A 418 -22.73 24.04 -2.62
CA SER A 418 -22.08 24.06 -1.29
C SER A 418 -20.63 23.60 -1.29
N GLY A 419 -20.05 23.23 -2.44
CA GLY A 419 -18.68 22.71 -2.52
C GLY A 419 -18.57 21.64 -3.61
N PHE A 420 -18.04 20.48 -3.25
CA PHE A 420 -17.92 19.34 -4.15
C PHE A 420 -18.63 18.11 -3.58
N GLU A 421 -19.13 17.23 -4.45
CA GLU A 421 -19.65 15.92 -4.06
C GLU A 421 -18.91 14.81 -4.80
N VAL A 422 -18.75 13.66 -4.13
CA VAL A 422 -18.26 12.41 -4.70
C VAL A 422 -19.46 11.50 -4.98
N ARG A 423 -19.51 10.92 -6.18
CA ARG A 423 -20.49 9.88 -6.52
C ARG A 423 -19.87 8.70 -7.25
N THR A 424 -20.48 7.54 -7.06
CA THR A 424 -20.11 6.28 -7.70
C THR A 424 -20.96 6.06 -8.95
N SER A 425 -20.33 5.67 -10.05
CA SER A 425 -21.01 5.26 -11.29
C SER A 425 -20.97 3.75 -11.47
N VAL A 426 -19.84 3.09 -11.16
CA VAL A 426 -19.68 1.64 -11.21
C VAL A 426 -18.94 1.18 -9.95
N GLY A 427 -19.28 0.00 -9.43
CA GLY A 427 -18.65 -0.61 -8.25
C GLY A 427 -19.56 -0.65 -7.03
N THR A 428 -19.44 -1.69 -6.21
CA THR A 428 -20.33 -1.93 -5.06
C THR A 428 -19.61 -2.07 -3.71
N GLY A 429 -18.30 -2.31 -3.69
CA GLY A 429 -17.53 -2.41 -2.45
C GLY A 429 -16.13 -3.02 -2.59
N LEU A 430 -15.43 -3.17 -1.47
CA LEU A 430 -14.03 -3.63 -1.40
C LEU A 430 -13.78 -5.08 -1.86
N PHE A 431 -14.83 -5.89 -1.98
CA PHE A 431 -14.73 -7.33 -2.22
C PHE A 431 -15.57 -7.82 -3.40
N ASP A 432 -16.30 -6.93 -4.08
CA ASP A 432 -17.13 -7.27 -5.22
C ASP A 432 -16.45 -6.77 -6.49
N PHE A 433 -16.03 -7.69 -7.34
CA PHE A 433 -15.27 -7.36 -8.55
C PHE A 433 -15.45 -8.45 -9.60
N GLY A 434 -14.95 -8.24 -10.79
CA GLY A 434 -15.03 -9.23 -11.87
C GLY A 434 -14.97 -8.57 -13.23
N HIS A 435 -15.24 -9.33 -14.28
CA HIS A 435 -15.18 -8.84 -15.66
C HIS A 435 -16.57 -8.90 -16.28
N ARG A 436 -17.44 -7.95 -15.94
CA ARG A 436 -18.82 -7.93 -16.45
C ARG A 436 -19.20 -6.59 -17.05
N ASP A 437 -19.67 -6.62 -18.29
CA ASP A 437 -20.26 -5.50 -19.02
C ASP A 437 -21.78 -5.41 -18.80
N GLY A 438 -22.39 -4.30 -19.23
CA GLY A 438 -23.82 -4.04 -19.13
C GLY A 438 -24.13 -2.73 -18.41
N PRO A 439 -25.34 -2.55 -17.87
CA PRO A 439 -25.70 -1.39 -17.07
C PRO A 439 -24.71 -1.17 -15.93
N SER A 440 -24.36 0.08 -15.66
CA SER A 440 -23.34 0.47 -14.68
C SER A 440 -23.54 -0.12 -13.28
N ALA A 441 -24.79 -0.28 -12.85
CA ALA A 441 -25.18 -0.89 -11.59
C ALA A 441 -24.89 -2.40 -11.49
N GLU A 442 -24.69 -3.08 -12.62
CA GLU A 442 -24.39 -4.51 -12.70
C GLU A 442 -22.98 -4.80 -13.20
N ALA A 443 -22.34 -3.82 -13.83
CA ALA A 443 -20.99 -3.93 -14.36
C ALA A 443 -19.96 -4.08 -13.24
N LEU A 444 -18.90 -4.83 -13.54
CA LEU A 444 -17.81 -5.09 -12.61
C LEU A 444 -16.46 -4.83 -13.29
N PHE A 445 -15.56 -4.24 -12.51
CA PHE A 445 -14.13 -4.11 -12.78
C PHE A 445 -13.34 -4.93 -11.75
N GLN A 446 -12.03 -5.03 -11.94
CA GLN A 446 -11.08 -5.63 -11.00
C GLN A 446 -9.82 -4.76 -10.95
N HIS A 447 -9.63 -4.07 -9.81
CA HIS A 447 -8.50 -3.19 -9.53
C HIS A 447 -8.10 -2.25 -10.69
N PRO A 448 -9.02 -1.41 -11.20
CA PRO A 448 -8.70 -0.52 -12.30
C PRO A 448 -7.72 0.57 -11.88
N LEU A 449 -6.59 0.72 -12.59
CA LEU A 449 -5.57 1.73 -12.26
C LEU A 449 -5.66 3.02 -13.06
N GLY A 450 -6.34 3.00 -14.22
CA GLY A 450 -6.37 4.14 -15.14
C GLY A 450 -7.77 4.50 -15.59
N VAL A 451 -8.00 5.80 -15.78
CA VAL A 451 -9.19 6.33 -16.48
C VAL A 451 -8.78 7.46 -17.40
N THR A 452 -9.42 7.54 -18.57
CA THR A 452 -9.16 8.54 -19.61
C THR A 452 -10.48 9.00 -20.21
N ALA A 453 -10.71 10.31 -20.25
CA ALA A 453 -11.89 10.88 -20.89
C ALA A 453 -11.71 10.96 -22.41
N LEU A 454 -12.74 10.57 -23.16
CA LEU A 454 -12.78 10.65 -24.62
C LEU A 454 -13.51 11.92 -25.08
N ALA A 455 -13.26 12.32 -26.32
CA ALA A 455 -13.86 13.52 -26.92
C ALA A 455 -15.38 13.44 -27.07
N ASP A 456 -15.95 12.23 -27.11
CA ASP A 456 -17.40 12.01 -27.18
C ASP A 456 -18.09 12.04 -25.80
N GLY A 457 -17.34 12.29 -24.72
CA GLY A 457 -17.84 12.35 -23.35
C GLY A 457 -17.87 11.00 -22.63
N SER A 458 -17.57 9.89 -23.31
CA SER A 458 -17.37 8.61 -22.66
C SER A 458 -16.00 8.49 -22.00
N LEU A 459 -15.82 7.46 -21.17
CA LEU A 459 -14.59 7.20 -20.44
C LEU A 459 -14.03 5.85 -20.83
N VAL A 460 -12.71 5.79 -20.96
CA VAL A 460 -11.95 4.55 -21.02
C VAL A 460 -11.41 4.24 -19.63
N VAL A 461 -11.59 3.01 -19.18
CA VAL A 461 -11.07 2.50 -17.91
C VAL A 461 -10.07 1.40 -18.21
N ALA A 462 -8.85 1.51 -17.67
CA ALA A 462 -7.87 0.46 -17.66
C ALA A 462 -8.20 -0.48 -16.49
N ASP A 463 -8.92 -1.55 -16.82
CA ASP A 463 -9.40 -2.56 -15.89
C ASP A 463 -8.30 -3.61 -15.69
N THR A 464 -7.31 -3.20 -14.89
CA THR A 464 -5.94 -3.73 -14.90
C THR A 464 -5.89 -5.23 -14.62
N TYR A 465 -6.59 -5.72 -13.60
CA TYR A 465 -6.54 -7.13 -13.21
C TYR A 465 -7.44 -8.03 -14.06
N ASN A 466 -8.37 -7.46 -14.82
CA ASN A 466 -9.05 -8.20 -15.89
C ASN A 466 -8.26 -8.18 -17.21
N GLY A 467 -7.08 -7.52 -17.25
CA GLY A 467 -6.27 -7.40 -18.45
C GLY A 467 -7.01 -6.71 -19.59
N ALA A 468 -7.88 -5.74 -19.28
CA ALA A 468 -8.84 -5.20 -20.24
C ALA A 468 -8.88 -3.67 -20.26
N ILE A 469 -9.25 -3.13 -21.41
CA ILE A 469 -9.68 -1.73 -21.57
C ILE A 469 -11.19 -1.73 -21.75
N ARG A 470 -11.86 -1.04 -20.83
CA ARG A 470 -13.32 -0.95 -20.76
C ARG A 470 -13.75 0.46 -21.15
N ARG A 471 -14.99 0.60 -21.62
CA ARG A 471 -15.60 1.88 -21.94
C ARG A 471 -16.86 2.05 -21.10
N PHE A 472 -16.95 3.15 -20.37
CA PHE A 472 -18.18 3.61 -19.73
C PHE A 472 -18.77 4.77 -20.53
N ASP A 473 -20.03 4.64 -20.94
CA ASP A 473 -20.77 5.69 -21.62
C ASP A 473 -21.81 6.32 -20.68
N PRO A 474 -21.59 7.55 -20.19
CA PRO A 474 -22.53 8.23 -19.30
C PRO A 474 -23.90 8.52 -19.93
N ALA A 475 -24.04 8.50 -21.25
CA ALA A 475 -25.31 8.78 -21.92
C ALA A 475 -26.26 7.57 -21.91
N THR A 476 -25.69 6.37 -21.98
CA THR A 476 -26.43 5.10 -21.92
C THR A 476 -26.38 4.46 -20.53
N ASP A 477 -25.45 4.91 -19.67
CA ASP A 477 -25.15 4.33 -18.36
C ASP A 477 -24.71 2.87 -18.46
N GLU A 478 -23.91 2.55 -19.48
CA GLU A 478 -23.43 1.20 -19.78
C GLU A 478 -21.90 1.12 -19.79
N VAL A 479 -21.40 -0.04 -19.37
CA VAL A 479 -20.01 -0.46 -19.48
C VAL A 479 -19.91 -1.52 -20.59
N SER A 480 -18.88 -1.40 -21.42
CA SER A 480 -18.55 -2.35 -22.49
C SER A 480 -17.04 -2.59 -22.56
N THR A 481 -16.60 -3.69 -23.17
CA THR A 481 -15.19 -4.02 -23.35
C THR A 481 -14.71 -3.57 -24.73
N LEU A 482 -13.58 -2.86 -24.78
CA LEU A 482 -12.93 -2.47 -26.03
C LEU A 482 -11.89 -3.51 -26.47
N VAL A 483 -11.10 -4.01 -25.52
CA VAL A 483 -10.10 -5.06 -25.74
C VAL A 483 -9.77 -5.75 -24.41
N ASP A 484 -9.35 -7.01 -24.47
CA ASP A 484 -8.88 -7.83 -23.35
C ASP A 484 -7.57 -8.56 -23.70
N GLY A 485 -7.05 -9.36 -22.76
CA GLY A 485 -5.81 -10.12 -22.94
C GLY A 485 -4.53 -9.28 -22.86
N LEU A 486 -4.62 -8.10 -22.25
CA LEU A 486 -3.49 -7.20 -22.02
C LEU A 486 -2.78 -7.55 -20.71
N ALA A 487 -1.45 -7.38 -20.68
CA ALA A 487 -0.65 -7.62 -19.50
C ALA A 487 -0.68 -6.40 -18.56
N GLU A 488 -1.65 -6.40 -17.64
CA GLU A 488 -1.89 -5.37 -16.62
C GLU A 488 -1.87 -3.95 -17.21
N PRO A 489 -2.89 -3.58 -18.01
CA PRO A 489 -3.00 -2.23 -18.54
C PRO A 489 -3.19 -1.23 -17.39
N SER A 490 -2.31 -0.25 -17.29
CA SER A 490 -2.29 0.73 -16.19
C SER A 490 -2.88 2.09 -16.57
N GLY A 491 -3.00 2.37 -17.87
CA GLY A 491 -3.59 3.61 -18.37
C GLY A 491 -3.77 3.61 -19.88
N ALA A 492 -4.43 4.65 -20.38
CA ALA A 492 -4.61 4.85 -21.81
C ALA A 492 -4.48 6.34 -22.18
N VAL A 493 -4.11 6.63 -23.42
CA VAL A 493 -3.96 7.98 -23.94
C VAL A 493 -4.45 8.05 -25.38
N VAL A 494 -5.13 9.14 -25.72
CA VAL A 494 -5.56 9.40 -27.09
C VAL A 494 -4.51 10.25 -27.79
N LEU A 495 -4.00 9.77 -28.93
CA LEU A 495 -3.08 10.51 -29.81
C LEU A 495 -3.52 10.29 -31.26
N ASP A 496 -3.72 11.37 -32.01
CA ASP A 496 -4.17 11.34 -33.41
C ASP A 496 -5.41 10.46 -33.65
N GLU A 497 -6.42 10.60 -32.77
CA GLU A 497 -7.67 9.80 -32.77
C GLU A 497 -7.51 8.30 -32.46
N GLU A 498 -6.29 7.83 -32.18
CA GLU A 498 -6.02 6.46 -31.78
C GLU A 498 -5.90 6.33 -30.27
N LEU A 499 -6.37 5.21 -29.73
CA LEU A 499 -6.24 4.88 -28.31
C LEU A 499 -4.99 4.02 -28.09
N LEU A 500 -3.98 4.61 -27.45
CA LEU A 500 -2.80 3.91 -27.00
C LEU A 500 -3.00 3.45 -25.55
N VAL A 501 -2.44 2.29 -25.22
CA VAL A 501 -2.60 1.66 -23.91
C VAL A 501 -1.24 1.40 -23.28
N VAL A 502 -1.07 1.79 -22.03
CA VAL A 502 0.13 1.47 -21.26
C VAL A 502 -0.04 0.08 -20.68
N SER A 503 0.65 -0.91 -21.24
CA SER A 503 0.61 -2.30 -20.76
C SER A 503 1.82 -2.53 -19.85
N SER A 504 1.61 -2.35 -18.54
CA SER A 504 2.70 -2.23 -17.57
C SER A 504 3.54 -3.50 -17.50
N ALA A 505 2.90 -4.66 -17.27
CA ALA A 505 3.59 -5.94 -17.19
C ALA A 505 4.15 -6.42 -18.54
N ALA A 506 3.75 -5.77 -19.64
CA ALA A 506 4.30 -5.99 -20.98
C ALA A 506 5.44 -5.02 -21.35
N HIS A 507 5.78 -4.07 -20.46
CA HIS A 507 6.89 -3.14 -20.60
C HIS A 507 6.83 -2.23 -21.83
N ARG A 508 5.62 -1.84 -22.27
CA ARG A 508 5.44 -1.05 -23.50
C ARG A 508 4.14 -0.25 -23.52
N VAL A 509 4.03 0.61 -24.54
CA VAL A 509 2.78 1.26 -24.94
C VAL A 509 2.26 0.56 -26.20
N ASP A 510 1.07 0.00 -26.14
CA ASP A 510 0.44 -0.76 -27.23
C ASP A 510 -0.61 0.09 -27.98
N ARG A 511 -0.96 -0.33 -29.20
CA ARG A 511 -2.14 0.15 -29.96
C ARG A 511 -3.16 -0.98 -30.17
N PRO A 512 -3.76 -1.52 -29.08
CA PRO A 512 -4.57 -2.72 -29.18
C PRO A 512 -5.99 -2.44 -29.72
N VAL A 513 -6.40 -1.18 -29.81
CA VAL A 513 -7.72 -0.77 -30.29
C VAL A 513 -7.59 0.01 -31.60
N PRO A 514 -7.76 -0.65 -32.77
CA PRO A 514 -7.78 0.04 -34.06
C PRO A 514 -8.86 1.14 -34.15
N PRO A 515 -8.66 2.18 -34.98
CA PRO A 515 -9.68 3.18 -35.22
C PRO A 515 -11.02 2.58 -35.66
N GLY A 516 -12.11 3.01 -35.04
CA GLY A 516 -13.46 2.57 -35.39
C GLY A 516 -13.88 1.19 -34.86
N VAL A 517 -13.10 0.54 -33.98
CA VAL A 517 -13.56 -0.66 -33.28
C VAL A 517 -14.77 -0.34 -32.40
N ALA A 518 -15.87 -1.07 -32.61
CA ALA A 518 -17.04 -1.01 -31.77
C ALA A 518 -16.78 -1.83 -30.49
N ALA A 519 -17.18 -1.28 -29.34
CA ALA A 519 -17.13 -2.01 -28.08
C ALA A 519 -18.02 -3.25 -28.13
N THR A 520 -17.61 -4.30 -27.45
CA THR A 520 -18.35 -5.56 -27.30
C THR A 520 -18.87 -5.69 -25.87
N LEU A 521 -19.93 -6.48 -25.68
CA LEU A 521 -20.43 -6.82 -24.36
C LEU A 521 -19.88 -8.19 -23.93
N VAL A 522 -19.18 -8.20 -22.80
CA VAL A 522 -18.63 -9.36 -22.11
C VAL A 522 -19.53 -9.70 -20.92
N ALA A 523 -20.21 -10.84 -21.00
CA ALA A 523 -21.00 -11.39 -19.90
C ALA A 523 -20.14 -12.25 -18.97
N GLY A 524 -19.03 -11.70 -18.46
CA GLY A 524 -18.10 -12.46 -17.62
C GLY A 524 -18.56 -12.60 -16.17
N GLU A 525 -17.71 -13.29 -15.40
CA GLU A 525 -18.04 -13.73 -14.05
C GLU A 525 -17.94 -12.59 -13.03
N ALA A 526 -18.85 -12.64 -12.06
CA ALA A 526 -18.72 -11.85 -10.84
C ALA A 526 -17.95 -12.69 -9.83
N HIS A 527 -16.91 -12.10 -9.28
CA HIS A 527 -16.10 -12.69 -8.23
C HIS A 527 -16.33 -11.91 -6.93
N GLN A 528 -16.17 -12.61 -5.83
CA GLN A 528 -16.22 -12.00 -4.52
C GLN A 528 -15.13 -12.63 -3.66
N VAL A 529 -14.32 -11.80 -3.00
CA VAL A 529 -13.37 -12.32 -2.00
C VAL A 529 -14.18 -12.80 -0.81
N ARG A 530 -14.17 -14.10 -0.57
CA ARG A 530 -14.71 -14.66 0.67
C ARG A 530 -13.59 -14.78 1.68
N ARG A 531 -13.33 -13.70 2.41
CA ARG A 531 -12.62 -13.84 3.68
C ARG A 531 -13.56 -14.62 4.61
N GLU A 532 -13.06 -15.70 5.22
CA GLU A 532 -13.88 -16.46 6.17
C GLU A 532 -14.39 -15.51 7.25
N ALA A 533 -15.70 -15.48 7.41
CA ALA A 533 -16.32 -14.62 8.40
C ALA A 533 -15.97 -15.11 9.79
N SER A 534 -15.61 -14.18 10.68
CA SER A 534 -15.48 -14.48 12.10
C SER A 534 -16.87 -14.86 12.64
N GLU A 535 -16.98 -16.08 13.14
CA GLU A 535 -18.21 -16.60 13.72
C GLU A 535 -18.36 -16.12 15.17
N LEU A 536 -19.25 -15.17 15.39
CA LEU A 536 -19.50 -14.55 16.70
C LEU A 536 -20.88 -14.93 17.24
N ALA A 537 -20.99 -15.04 18.56
CA ALA A 537 -22.27 -15.24 19.22
C ALA A 537 -23.13 -13.96 19.17
N PRO A 538 -24.46 -14.07 19.07
CA PRO A 538 -25.35 -12.91 19.21
C PRO A 538 -25.26 -12.32 20.63
N GLY A 539 -25.51 -11.01 20.76
CA GLY A 539 -25.44 -10.31 22.03
C GLY A 539 -24.02 -9.85 22.39
N PRO A 540 -23.65 -9.85 23.69
CA PRO A 540 -22.37 -9.31 24.15
C PRO A 540 -21.16 -10.07 23.61
N VAL A 541 -20.23 -9.33 22.98
CA VAL A 541 -18.93 -9.80 22.52
C VAL A 541 -17.85 -8.85 23.02
N GLU A 542 -16.77 -9.39 23.58
CA GLU A 542 -15.58 -8.61 23.90
C GLU A 542 -14.78 -8.35 22.62
N LEU A 543 -14.69 -7.09 22.19
CA LEU A 543 -13.74 -6.66 21.17
C LEU A 543 -12.44 -6.23 21.86
N ALA A 544 -11.33 -6.90 21.56
CA ALA A 544 -10.04 -6.63 22.18
C ALA A 544 -8.96 -6.30 21.12
N VAL A 545 -8.52 -5.05 21.06
CA VAL A 545 -7.34 -4.64 20.31
C VAL A 545 -6.10 -4.98 21.12
N VAL A 546 -5.30 -5.94 20.65
CA VAL A 546 -4.07 -6.37 21.31
C VAL A 546 -2.92 -5.46 20.86
N PHE A 547 -2.40 -4.67 21.80
CA PHE A 547 -1.25 -3.82 21.57
C PHE A 547 -0.29 -3.85 22.76
N THR A 548 0.92 -4.31 22.51
CA THR A 548 2.05 -4.27 23.46
C THR A 548 3.13 -3.36 22.88
N PRO A 549 3.52 -2.27 23.58
CA PRO A 549 4.62 -1.44 23.16
C PRO A 549 5.91 -2.26 22.93
N PRO A 550 6.71 -1.90 21.91
CA PRO A 550 7.97 -2.59 21.64
C PRO A 550 8.94 -2.52 22.83
N PRO A 551 9.96 -3.40 22.89
CA PRO A 551 11.00 -3.33 23.91
C PRO A 551 11.61 -1.92 24.00
N GLY A 552 11.65 -1.37 25.21
CA GLY A 552 12.18 -0.02 25.46
C GLY A 552 11.19 1.12 25.25
N GLN A 553 9.91 0.83 24.98
CA GLN A 553 8.85 1.83 24.86
C GLN A 553 7.67 1.54 25.81
N LYS A 554 6.84 2.55 26.06
CA LYS A 554 5.59 2.45 26.83
C LYS A 554 4.47 3.26 26.20
N LEU A 555 3.23 2.91 26.55
CA LEU A 555 2.10 3.84 26.39
C LEU A 555 2.29 5.00 27.37
N ASP A 556 2.38 6.21 26.84
CA ASP A 556 2.62 7.40 27.64
C ASP A 556 1.36 8.24 27.79
N GLU A 557 0.72 8.13 28.95
CA GLU A 557 -0.55 8.81 29.24
C GLU A 557 -0.36 10.23 29.81
N ARG A 558 0.88 10.74 29.90
CA ARG A 558 1.21 12.02 30.55
C ARG A 558 0.44 13.22 29.96
N TYR A 559 0.08 13.17 28.68
CA TYR A 559 -0.60 14.26 27.96
C TYR A 559 -1.99 13.90 27.45
N GLY A 560 -2.57 12.80 27.95
CA GLY A 560 -3.84 12.26 27.50
C GLY A 560 -3.75 10.80 27.10
N PRO A 561 -4.87 10.21 26.64
CA PRO A 561 -4.90 8.81 26.24
C PRO A 561 -3.96 8.58 25.05
N SER A 562 -3.09 7.58 25.17
CA SER A 562 -2.15 7.20 24.10
C SER A 562 -2.80 6.32 23.03
N THR A 563 -4.08 5.97 23.20
CA THR A 563 -4.80 5.04 22.35
C THR A 563 -6.16 5.61 21.93
N ARG A 564 -6.59 5.22 20.72
CA ARG A 564 -7.92 5.55 20.17
C ARG A 564 -8.44 4.33 19.44
N VAL A 565 -9.69 3.95 19.69
CA VAL A 565 -10.39 2.87 18.99
C VAL A 565 -11.74 3.36 18.52
N GLU A 566 -12.01 3.22 17.23
CA GLU A 566 -13.28 3.54 16.59
C GLU A 566 -13.91 2.27 16.03
N VAL A 567 -15.20 2.08 16.28
CA VAL A 567 -15.94 0.89 15.84
C VAL A 567 -17.21 1.32 15.13
N THR A 568 -17.40 0.82 13.92
CA THR A 568 -18.64 0.97 13.15
C THR A 568 -18.98 -0.37 12.48
N SER A 569 -20.13 -0.46 11.82
CA SER A 569 -20.50 -1.66 11.07
C SER A 569 -21.27 -1.34 9.80
N SER A 570 -21.26 -2.31 8.89
CA SER A 570 -22.09 -2.33 7.69
C SER A 570 -22.79 -3.70 7.59
N PRO A 571 -24.12 -3.79 7.74
CA PRO A 571 -25.04 -2.67 8.02
C PRO A 571 -24.85 -2.07 9.43
N PRO A 572 -25.18 -0.78 9.67
CA PRO A 572 -25.09 -0.16 10.99
C PRO A 572 -25.90 -0.89 12.06
N GLU A 573 -27.01 -1.51 11.68
CA GLU A 573 -27.91 -2.28 12.54
C GLU A 573 -27.26 -3.56 13.10
N LEU A 574 -26.13 -4.01 12.55
CA LEU A 574 -25.35 -5.12 13.10
C LEU A 574 -24.92 -4.84 14.56
N LEU A 575 -24.64 -3.57 14.89
CA LEU A 575 -24.25 -3.12 16.23
C LEU A 575 -25.44 -2.49 16.97
N VAL A 576 -25.93 -3.18 17.99
CA VAL A 576 -26.93 -2.64 18.93
C VAL A 576 -26.30 -1.61 19.86
N SER A 577 -25.07 -1.86 20.32
CA SER A 577 -24.27 -0.92 21.11
C SER A 577 -22.77 -1.21 21.02
N GLY A 578 -21.94 -0.25 21.42
CA GLY A 578 -20.47 -0.35 21.41
C GLY A 578 -19.81 0.29 20.17
N ALA A 579 -20.61 0.85 19.25
CA ALA A 579 -20.12 1.69 18.17
C ALA A 579 -19.59 3.05 18.66
N GLY A 580 -18.74 3.69 17.85
CA GLY A 580 -18.16 5.01 18.11
C GLY A 580 -16.70 4.97 18.57
N VAL A 581 -16.20 6.14 18.96
CA VAL A 581 -14.80 6.37 19.34
C VAL A 581 -14.63 6.26 20.85
N ASP A 582 -13.61 5.52 21.28
CA ASP A 582 -13.17 5.36 22.67
C ASP A 582 -11.63 5.31 22.73
N THR A 583 -11.05 5.25 23.92
CA THR A 583 -9.61 5.13 24.16
C THR A 583 -9.24 3.74 24.69
N ALA A 584 -10.19 3.00 25.24
CA ALA A 584 -9.95 1.65 25.73
C ALA A 584 -9.66 0.68 24.58
N LEU A 585 -8.58 -0.09 24.71
CA LEU A 585 -8.21 -1.12 23.72
C LEU A 585 -9.14 -2.34 23.76
N SER A 586 -9.83 -2.58 24.87
CA SER A 586 -10.89 -3.61 24.96
C SER A 586 -12.22 -2.97 25.36
N ARG A 587 -13.30 -3.40 24.70
CA ARG A 587 -14.68 -3.00 25.03
C ARG A 587 -15.69 -4.07 24.65
N GLU A 588 -16.83 -4.06 25.34
CA GLU A 588 -17.98 -4.85 24.95
C GLU A 588 -18.72 -4.19 23.78
N ILE A 589 -18.99 -4.97 22.74
CA ILE A 589 -19.94 -4.63 21.68
C ILE A 589 -21.14 -5.57 21.80
N VAL A 590 -22.32 -5.11 21.40
CA VAL A 590 -23.54 -5.94 21.39
C VAL A 590 -23.98 -6.14 19.95
N LEU A 591 -23.89 -7.38 19.49
CA LEU A 591 -24.33 -7.78 18.15
C LEU A 591 -25.83 -8.10 18.14
N ALA A 592 -26.52 -7.64 17.09
CA ALA A 592 -27.93 -7.91 16.89
C ALA A 592 -28.21 -9.42 16.76
N ASP A 593 -29.36 -9.88 17.25
CA ASP A 593 -29.76 -11.28 17.19
C ASP A 593 -30.57 -11.63 15.93
N ASP A 594 -31.06 -10.62 15.21
CA ASP A 594 -31.88 -10.72 14.01
C ASP A 594 -31.13 -10.42 12.70
N ILE A 595 -29.84 -10.09 12.78
CA ILE A 595 -28.95 -9.87 11.62
C ILE A 595 -28.04 -11.09 11.43
N GLU A 596 -28.03 -11.68 10.23
CA GLU A 596 -27.21 -12.89 9.96
C GLU A 596 -25.70 -12.61 9.93
N GLY A 597 -25.30 -11.38 9.60
CA GLY A 597 -23.91 -10.98 9.50
C GLY A 597 -23.72 -9.61 8.85
N GLY A 598 -22.46 -9.20 8.71
CA GLY A 598 -22.06 -7.94 8.10
C GLY A 598 -20.55 -7.74 8.22
N VAL A 599 -20.08 -6.51 8.08
CA VAL A 599 -18.67 -6.15 8.28
C VAL A 599 -18.57 -5.26 9.51
N LEU A 600 -17.73 -5.65 10.46
CA LEU A 600 -17.32 -4.81 11.58
C LEU A 600 -16.07 -4.02 11.16
N HIS A 601 -16.15 -2.69 11.19
CA HIS A 601 -15.03 -1.82 10.90
C HIS A 601 -14.42 -1.35 12.22
N VAL A 602 -13.13 -1.61 12.42
CA VAL A 602 -12.41 -1.21 13.63
C VAL A 602 -11.18 -0.43 13.21
N VAL A 603 -11.02 0.78 13.72
CA VAL A 603 -9.81 1.59 13.54
C VAL A 603 -9.17 1.75 14.90
N ALA A 604 -7.94 1.28 15.07
CA ALA A 604 -7.18 1.47 16.30
C ALA A 604 -5.91 2.28 16.06
N GLN A 605 -5.55 3.09 17.04
CA GLN A 605 -4.32 3.84 17.10
C GLN A 605 -3.67 3.66 18.46
N GLY A 606 -2.34 3.55 18.48
CA GLY A 606 -1.54 3.47 19.69
C GLY A 606 -0.26 4.27 19.54
N ALA A 607 -0.03 5.19 20.47
CA ALA A 607 1.20 5.95 20.59
C ALA A 607 2.10 5.34 21.67
N SER A 608 3.28 4.88 21.28
CA SER A 608 4.30 4.41 22.23
C SER A 608 5.52 5.33 22.21
N CYS A 609 6.05 5.64 23.38
CA CYS A 609 7.18 6.55 23.54
C CYS A 609 8.35 5.86 24.24
N ASP A 610 9.56 6.35 24.02
CA ASP A 610 10.77 5.85 24.68
C ASP A 610 10.59 5.79 26.20
N ASP A 611 10.91 4.64 26.80
CA ASP A 611 10.83 4.38 28.23
C ASP A 611 12.21 4.44 28.91
N ASP A 612 12.99 5.47 28.55
CA ASP A 612 14.23 5.81 29.25
C ASP A 612 14.03 7.12 30.04
N PRO A 613 14.05 7.08 31.39
CA PRO A 613 13.92 8.28 32.21
C PRO A 613 15.08 9.27 32.04
N ALA A 614 16.19 8.89 31.38
CA ALA A 614 17.28 9.78 31.02
C ALA A 614 17.00 10.61 29.75
N VAL A 615 15.99 10.23 28.95
CA VAL A 615 15.59 10.97 27.75
C VAL A 615 14.61 12.08 28.14
N GLU A 616 15.07 13.33 28.08
CA GLU A 616 14.29 14.51 28.45
C GLU A 616 13.08 14.73 27.52
N HIS A 617 13.21 14.38 26.24
CA HIS A 617 12.18 14.48 25.21
C HIS A 617 12.01 13.12 24.52
N PRO A 618 11.26 12.18 25.12
CA PRO A 618 11.09 10.85 24.54
C PRO A 618 10.35 10.97 23.22
N ALA A 619 10.88 10.30 22.19
CA ALA A 619 10.22 10.25 20.90
C ALA A 619 8.99 9.34 21.02
N CYS A 620 7.85 9.84 20.58
CA CYS A 620 6.60 9.08 20.52
C CYS A 620 6.32 8.68 19.08
N ARG A 621 5.83 7.45 18.90
CA ARG A 621 5.57 6.85 17.60
C ARG A 621 4.13 6.35 17.57
N LEU A 622 3.42 6.71 16.51
CA LEU A 622 2.02 6.35 16.32
C LEU A 622 1.95 5.14 15.39
N VAL A 623 1.27 4.09 15.84
CA VAL A 623 0.83 2.98 15.03
C VAL A 623 -0.67 3.11 14.82
N ARG A 624 -1.14 2.84 13.60
CA ARG A 624 -2.56 2.79 13.25
C ARG A 624 -2.83 1.49 12.51
N GLN A 625 -3.96 0.86 12.80
CA GLN A 625 -4.47 -0.25 12.01
C GLN A 625 -5.98 -0.16 11.85
N ASP A 626 -6.42 -0.42 10.63
CA ASP A 626 -7.82 -0.44 10.24
C ASP A 626 -8.19 -1.89 9.86
N TRP A 627 -9.29 -2.42 10.39
CA TRP A 627 -9.80 -3.75 10.07
C TRP A 627 -11.23 -3.66 9.54
N GLY A 628 -11.48 -4.23 8.37
CA GLY A 628 -12.81 -4.63 7.93
C GLY A 628 -12.99 -6.14 8.15
N ILE A 629 -13.79 -6.52 9.13
CA ILE A 629 -13.91 -7.91 9.60
C ILE A 629 -15.30 -8.43 9.21
N PRO A 630 -15.40 -9.36 8.24
CA PRO A 630 -16.68 -10.02 7.98
C PRO A 630 -17.08 -10.84 9.21
N ILE A 631 -18.29 -10.61 9.69
CA ILE A 631 -18.89 -11.30 10.83
C ILE A 631 -20.05 -12.14 10.33
N ARG A 632 -20.14 -13.36 10.83
CA ARG A 632 -21.34 -14.19 10.77
C ARG A 632 -21.83 -14.44 12.18
N ILE A 633 -23.10 -14.17 12.44
CA ILE A 633 -23.69 -14.38 13.74
C ILE A 633 -24.21 -15.82 13.81
N VAL A 634 -23.64 -16.61 14.72
CA VAL A 634 -24.05 -18.00 14.95
C VAL A 634 -24.15 -18.28 16.45
N PRO A 635 -25.14 -19.07 16.93
CA PRO A 635 -25.32 -19.31 18.37
C PRO A 635 -24.11 -19.93 19.08
N SER A 636 -23.24 -20.64 18.36
CA SER A 636 -22.01 -21.26 18.87
C SER A 636 -20.76 -20.42 18.66
N GLY A 637 -20.90 -19.18 18.18
CA GLY A 637 -19.78 -18.31 17.86
C GLY A 637 -19.01 -17.90 19.10
N VAL A 638 -17.81 -17.37 18.90
CA VAL A 638 -16.99 -16.90 20.02
C VAL A 638 -17.54 -15.59 20.57
N THR A 639 -17.35 -15.36 21.86
CA THR A 639 -17.74 -14.12 22.56
C THR A 639 -16.56 -13.18 22.78
N ARG A 640 -15.41 -13.44 22.16
CA ARG A 640 -14.22 -12.58 22.17
C ARG A 640 -13.63 -12.50 20.78
N LEU A 641 -13.42 -11.28 20.31
CA LEU A 641 -12.82 -10.95 19.01
C LEU A 641 -11.50 -10.20 19.24
N PRO A 642 -10.34 -10.90 19.23
CA PRO A 642 -9.05 -10.24 19.33
C PRO A 642 -8.59 -9.70 17.97
N LEU A 643 -8.05 -8.48 17.97
CA LEU A 643 -7.44 -7.81 16.82
C LEU A 643 -6.03 -7.37 17.18
N VAL A 644 -5.02 -8.07 16.65
CA VAL A 644 -3.63 -7.80 17.00
C VAL A 644 -3.13 -6.62 16.20
N MET A 645 -2.85 -5.50 16.87
CA MET A 645 -2.15 -4.35 16.29
C MET A 645 -0.63 -4.50 16.43
N GLY A 646 -0.17 -5.00 17.58
CA GLY A 646 1.25 -5.24 17.86
C GLY A 646 1.47 -6.07 19.12
N GLY A 647 2.38 -7.04 19.08
CA GLY A 647 2.66 -7.95 20.19
C GLY A 647 2.01 -9.33 20.06
N LEU A 648 1.71 -9.98 21.18
CA LEU A 648 1.07 -11.30 21.23
C LEU A 648 -0.20 -11.24 22.08
N ASP A 649 -1.25 -11.95 21.67
CA ASP A 649 -2.43 -12.15 22.50
C ASP A 649 -2.10 -13.18 23.59
N HIS A 650 -2.20 -12.78 24.86
CA HIS A 650 -1.84 -13.59 26.02
C HIS A 650 -3.03 -14.29 26.69
N ASP A 651 -4.23 -14.07 26.16
CA ASP A 651 -5.48 -14.68 26.63
C ASP A 651 -5.89 -15.92 25.82
N VAL A 652 -5.02 -16.38 24.90
CA VAL A 652 -5.20 -17.53 24.00
C VAL A 652 -4.43 -18.76 24.49
#